data_AF-A0AB74EXT8-F1
#
_entry.id   AF-A0AB74EXT8-F1
#
_cell.length_a   1.000
_cell.length_b   1.000
_cell.length_c   1.000
_cell.angle_alpha   90.00
_cell.angle_beta   90.00
_cell.angle_gamma   90.00
#
_symmetry.space_group_name_H-M   'P 1'
#
loop_
_entity.id
_entity.type
_entity.pdbx_description
1 polymer ?
#
loop_
_entity_poly.entity_id
_entity_poly.type
_entity_poly.pdbx_seq_one_letter_code
_entity_poly.pdbx_strand_id
1 'polypeptide(L)'
;MKKFYTRELHRLSIGLLIILTLLFAFLLNTAVQAEEQELLKAKQVIYTFDIPDGSLDDRDVALGTSQEQLDLPSSLIARVKNAEKEQKFEVPVTWTAHPQYDRDAPGEYRFTAIPAEEYTLADHLTPPGVTVTVNEAEVDDPKAVDEREDVRFKEEKSEDRSRSNQPFSFDIASGSVVIEPDTTGQSDIQVTQGSTVTRGIDSSDTIELYSTSGATVNHFVMVKGGIETNVAANGINIKSPSGDGFSITENSTVTLTLVGNNYVQPSGSYYAGILVRVGSSLTIEDGGNGFIEARGGNYSAAIGGASSYDGTGSGDITINSGTINCYAGKWNAILGGDDANITINGGKVNITNTNSNFDKKGISADTLVLNGGTVSADGYRNRSIECSKAIINGGSLYVNSSISGTFINSAGLPVSQNRIDASSVYGPNEMVKAGELDVLMARLHTAQVPNAYSNLYGVRDVYTDSSASVYLWLPRVNMPLTDIEDPSSVKDYDNSGLPERITAKYLSTPVTLKLLNPDDYSSSAVYQWQLNGKDIEGATAQTLEAKDIGTYTLNITDGGSVSSYRQIIFSAVYTLAFDSNGGKGVMPDQTKNYGEELPLNPNEYTKTGYTFSGWKELKSGAVYPDKATLTEDFTVIDGEVVKLYAQWRANNYNVKFDGNTADGGIMADQAMTYDEAASLASNSYTKTGYTFTGWNTQGDGSGTAYGDGEKVKNLTTADGEVVKLYAQWRANKYSIQFDGNTADGGSMADQAMTYD
;
A
#
# COMPACT_ATOMS: atom_id res chain seq x y z
N MET A 1 -29.66 68.57 37.73
CA MET A 1 -28.18 68.74 37.75
C MET A 1 -27.64 67.76 36.73
N LYS A 2 -26.96 68.11 35.61
CA LYS A 2 -26.04 69.21 35.28
C LYS A 2 -24.72 69.11 36.06
N LYS A 3 -23.61 68.81 35.33
CA LYS A 3 -22.32 68.23 35.78
C LYS A 3 -22.48 66.77 36.25
N PHE A 4 -21.64 65.80 35.87
CA PHE A 4 -20.38 65.84 35.11
C PHE A 4 -20.49 65.07 33.78
N TYR A 5 -20.08 65.70 32.68
CA TYR A 5 -19.57 65.01 31.48
C TYR A 5 -18.07 65.33 31.43
N THR A 6 -17.21 64.37 31.75
CA THR A 6 -15.76 64.58 31.86
C THR A 6 -15.07 64.44 30.51
N ARG A 7 -14.04 65.29 30.29
CA ARG A 7 -13.20 65.31 29.08
C ARG A 7 -12.60 63.94 28.74
N GLU A 8 -12.36 63.13 29.76
CA GLU A 8 -11.82 61.76 29.68
C GLU A 8 -12.71 60.82 28.88
N LEU A 9 -14.04 60.82 29.09
CA LEU A 9 -14.94 59.91 28.36
C LEU A 9 -15.02 60.25 26.86
N HIS A 10 -14.88 61.54 26.53
CA HIS A 10 -14.83 62.00 25.14
C HIS A 10 -13.47 61.68 24.49
N ARG A 11 -12.37 61.75 25.24
CA ARG A 11 -11.05 61.26 24.80
C ARG A 11 -11.04 59.76 24.58
N LEU A 12 -11.66 58.97 25.47
CA LEU A 12 -11.76 57.52 25.31
C LEU A 12 -12.54 57.13 24.05
N SER A 13 -13.69 57.76 23.81
CA SER A 13 -14.51 57.49 22.61
C SER A 13 -13.83 57.93 21.32
N ILE A 14 -13.13 59.07 21.30
CA ILE A 14 -12.33 59.50 20.14
C ILE A 14 -11.13 58.55 19.91
N GLY A 15 -10.43 58.14 20.97
CA GLY A 15 -9.33 57.18 20.88
C GLY A 15 -9.78 55.81 20.36
N LEU A 16 -10.91 55.30 20.83
CA LEU A 16 -11.50 54.04 20.35
C LEU A 16 -11.91 54.14 18.87
N LEU A 17 -12.46 55.27 18.43
CA LEU A 17 -12.83 55.50 17.04
C LEU A 17 -11.60 55.58 16.11
N ILE A 18 -10.51 56.21 16.57
CA ILE A 18 -9.23 56.25 15.85
C ILE A 18 -8.62 54.84 15.76
N ILE A 19 -8.63 54.06 16.84
CA ILE A 19 -8.17 52.66 16.82
C ILE A 19 -9.02 51.82 15.86
N LEU A 20 -10.34 51.99 15.86
CA LEU A 20 -11.25 51.25 14.97
C LEU A 20 -11.01 51.60 13.49
N THR A 21 -10.78 52.88 13.17
CA THR A 21 -10.47 53.31 11.80
C THR A 21 -9.08 52.86 11.33
N LEU A 22 -8.09 52.81 12.23
CA LEU A 22 -6.77 52.24 11.94
C LEU A 22 -6.82 50.71 11.75
N LEU A 23 -7.61 49.98 12.56
CA LEU A 23 -7.87 48.55 12.32
C LEU A 23 -8.56 48.33 10.98
N PHE A 24 -9.55 49.15 10.62
CA PHE A 24 -10.28 48.99 9.35
C PHE A 24 -9.38 49.28 8.14
N ALA A 25 -8.50 50.30 8.23
CA ALA A 25 -7.50 50.57 7.21
C ALA A 25 -6.45 49.45 7.11
N PHE A 26 -6.00 48.89 8.24
CA PHE A 26 -5.08 47.76 8.27
C PHE A 26 -5.72 46.50 7.66
N LEU A 27 -6.96 46.19 8.03
CA LEU A 27 -7.73 45.06 7.50
C LEU A 27 -7.97 45.16 5.99
N LEU A 28 -8.31 46.35 5.47
CA LEU A 28 -8.38 46.57 4.02
C LEU A 28 -7.01 46.38 3.35
N ASN A 29 -5.93 46.87 3.96
CA ASN A 29 -4.59 46.71 3.38
C ASN A 29 -4.15 45.23 3.37
N THR A 30 -4.43 44.46 4.42
CA THR A 30 -4.17 43.01 4.46
C THR A 30 -5.07 42.22 3.53
N ALA A 31 -6.34 42.64 3.34
CA ALA A 31 -7.24 42.00 2.39
C ALA A 31 -6.77 42.20 0.96
N VAL A 32 -6.44 43.44 0.56
CA VAL A 32 -5.90 43.74 -0.77
C VAL A 32 -4.55 43.03 -1.00
N GLN A 33 -3.67 42.96 0.00
CA GLN A 33 -2.40 42.22 -0.14
C GLN A 33 -2.56 40.69 -0.20
N ALA A 34 -3.66 40.11 0.30
CA ALA A 34 -3.98 38.70 0.14
C ALA A 34 -4.64 38.43 -1.24
N GLU A 35 -5.62 39.25 -1.61
CA GLU A 35 -6.42 39.12 -2.84
C GLU A 35 -5.61 39.42 -4.11
N GLU A 36 -4.56 40.24 -4.02
CA GLU A 36 -3.63 40.51 -5.12
C GLU A 36 -2.51 39.45 -5.27
N GLN A 37 -2.32 38.55 -4.30
CA GLN A 37 -1.28 37.50 -4.35
C GLN A 37 -1.79 36.12 -4.84
N GLU A 38 -3.10 35.85 -4.78
CA GLU A 38 -3.71 34.64 -5.39
C GLU A 38 -4.25 34.87 -6.83
N LEU A 39 -3.97 36.01 -7.47
CA LEU A 39 -4.42 36.28 -8.85
C LEU A 39 -3.60 35.53 -9.92
N LEU A 40 -3.74 34.20 -9.91
CA LEU A 40 -3.45 33.24 -10.98
C LEU A 40 -2.20 33.54 -11.83
N LYS A 41 -1.01 33.20 -11.31
CA LYS A 41 0.09 32.75 -12.18
C LYS A 41 -0.44 31.55 -13.00
N ALA A 42 -0.82 31.79 -14.26
CA ALA A 42 -1.28 30.72 -15.14
C ALA A 42 -0.15 29.68 -15.30
N LYS A 43 -0.46 28.39 -15.04
CA LYS A 43 0.54 27.31 -15.13
C LYS A 43 1.18 27.32 -16.52
N GLN A 44 2.50 27.23 -16.55
CA GLN A 44 3.29 27.42 -17.74
C GLN A 44 3.30 26.14 -18.59
N VAL A 45 2.59 26.18 -19.72
CA VAL A 45 2.43 25.00 -20.59
C VAL A 45 3.71 24.72 -21.37
N ILE A 46 4.25 23.52 -21.17
CA ILE A 46 5.39 22.95 -21.87
C ILE A 46 4.89 22.24 -23.13
N TYR A 47 5.49 22.55 -24.28
CA TYR A 47 5.12 21.95 -25.57
C TYR A 47 6.20 21.02 -26.16
N THR A 48 7.46 21.19 -25.77
CA THR A 48 8.57 20.28 -26.15
C THR A 48 9.65 20.27 -25.07
N PHE A 49 10.27 19.13 -24.82
CA PHE A 49 11.56 19.06 -24.12
C PHE A 49 12.72 19.15 -25.15
N ASP A 50 13.73 19.96 -24.86
CA ASP A 50 14.98 20.04 -25.62
C ASP A 50 16.10 19.33 -24.82
N ILE A 51 15.98 18.01 -24.68
CA ILE A 51 16.93 17.18 -23.92
C ILE A 51 18.29 17.15 -24.67
N PRO A 52 19.43 17.43 -24.00
CA PRO A 52 20.75 17.24 -24.60
C PRO A 52 21.08 15.75 -24.79
N ASP A 53 21.65 15.37 -25.94
CA ASP A 53 22.15 14.02 -26.23
C ASP A 53 22.97 13.46 -25.05
N GLY A 54 22.75 12.20 -24.66
CA GLY A 54 23.41 11.57 -23.51
C GLY A 54 22.70 11.76 -22.15
N SER A 55 21.81 12.74 -22.01
CA SER A 55 21.25 13.11 -20.68
C SER A 55 20.28 12.08 -20.10
N LEU A 56 19.66 11.26 -20.95
CA LEU A 56 18.63 10.26 -20.61
C LEU A 56 18.86 8.92 -21.33
N ASP A 57 20.13 8.62 -21.65
CA ASP A 57 20.50 7.31 -22.16
C ASP A 57 20.25 6.24 -21.09
N ASP A 58 19.80 5.05 -21.51
CA ASP A 58 19.48 3.92 -20.65
C ASP A 58 20.71 3.40 -19.88
N ARG A 59 20.51 2.84 -18.69
CA ARG A 59 21.58 2.69 -17.67
C ARG A 59 21.60 1.31 -17.04
N ASP A 60 22.68 0.57 -17.28
CA ASP A 60 22.97 -0.67 -16.57
C ASP A 60 23.67 -0.35 -15.23
N VAL A 61 23.07 -0.80 -14.12
CA VAL A 61 23.58 -0.60 -12.76
C VAL A 61 23.68 -1.92 -11.99
N ALA A 62 24.50 -1.95 -10.95
CA ALA A 62 24.65 -3.11 -10.08
C ALA A 62 23.59 -3.12 -8.97
N LEU A 63 23.23 -4.31 -8.48
CA LEU A 63 22.36 -4.50 -7.31
C LEU A 63 22.86 -3.69 -6.09
N GLY A 64 21.94 -3.02 -5.41
CA GLY A 64 22.19 -2.12 -4.28
C GLY A 64 22.41 -0.64 -4.62
N THR A 65 22.48 -0.27 -5.91
CA THR A 65 22.67 1.13 -6.36
C THR A 65 21.50 2.03 -5.92
N SER A 66 21.74 3.08 -5.14
CA SER A 66 20.66 3.97 -4.68
C SER A 66 20.15 4.90 -5.78
N GLN A 67 18.93 5.44 -5.62
CA GLN A 67 18.32 6.34 -6.62
C GLN A 67 19.14 7.62 -6.86
N GLU A 68 19.88 8.09 -5.85
CA GLU A 68 20.81 9.22 -5.97
C GLU A 68 22.06 8.87 -6.80
N GLN A 69 22.49 7.60 -6.79
CA GLN A 69 23.63 7.12 -7.57
C GLN A 69 23.30 6.92 -9.05
N LEU A 70 22.01 6.97 -9.43
CA LEU A 70 21.58 6.88 -10.83
C LEU A 70 21.92 8.14 -11.64
N ASP A 71 22.24 9.27 -11.00
CA ASP A 71 22.48 10.59 -11.61
C ASP A 71 21.34 11.03 -12.56
N LEU A 72 20.11 11.02 -12.04
CA LEU A 72 18.92 11.51 -12.74
C LEU A 72 18.88 13.06 -12.68
N PRO A 73 18.76 13.77 -13.83
CA PRO A 73 18.86 15.22 -13.83
C PRO A 73 17.66 15.86 -13.14
N SER A 74 17.92 16.75 -12.17
CA SER A 74 16.90 17.46 -11.38
C SER A 74 16.16 18.57 -12.14
N SER A 75 16.61 18.86 -13.36
CA SER A 75 15.98 19.78 -14.30
C SER A 75 16.08 19.25 -15.73
N LEU A 76 15.13 19.63 -16.58
CA LEU A 76 15.19 19.40 -18.02
C LEU A 76 14.95 20.71 -18.77
N ILE A 77 15.69 20.94 -19.85
CA ILE A 77 15.46 22.09 -20.71
C ILE A 77 14.18 21.85 -21.51
N ALA A 78 13.23 22.78 -21.44
CA ALA A 78 11.94 22.66 -22.12
C ALA A 78 11.49 24.01 -22.69
N ARG A 79 10.59 23.97 -23.68
CA ARG A 79 10.00 25.16 -24.28
C ARG A 79 8.63 25.43 -23.72
N VAL A 80 8.51 26.60 -23.12
CA VAL A 80 7.26 27.15 -22.60
C VAL A 80 6.76 28.22 -23.58
N LYS A 81 5.45 28.25 -23.79
CA LYS A 81 4.80 29.26 -24.63
C LYS A 81 4.19 30.34 -23.75
N ASN A 82 4.70 31.56 -23.85
CA ASN A 82 4.15 32.71 -23.13
C ASN A 82 4.00 33.89 -24.09
N ALA A 83 2.83 34.55 -24.08
CA ALA A 83 2.43 35.70 -24.89
C ALA A 83 3.29 35.99 -26.15
N GLU A 84 3.07 35.21 -27.21
CA GLU A 84 3.66 35.37 -28.57
C GLU A 84 5.16 35.04 -28.76
N LYS A 85 5.87 34.44 -27.78
CA LYS A 85 7.23 33.89 -28.02
C LYS A 85 7.43 32.49 -27.44
N GLU A 86 8.20 31.67 -28.17
CA GLU A 86 8.87 30.49 -27.61
C GLU A 86 10.08 30.95 -26.80
N GLN A 87 10.24 30.41 -25.59
CA GLN A 87 11.42 30.62 -24.76
C GLN A 87 11.81 29.30 -24.09
N LYS A 88 13.11 29.00 -24.07
CA LYS A 88 13.66 27.85 -23.34
C LYS A 88 13.75 28.19 -21.86
N PHE A 89 13.28 27.27 -21.03
CA PHE A 89 13.43 27.31 -19.58
C PHE A 89 14.09 26.03 -19.10
N GLU A 90 14.84 26.14 -18.03
CA GLU A 90 15.26 24.99 -17.22
C GLU A 90 14.10 24.67 -16.26
N VAL A 91 13.37 23.60 -16.55
CA VAL A 91 12.19 23.17 -15.78
C VAL A 91 12.63 22.16 -14.72
N PRO A 92 12.42 22.43 -13.42
CA PRO A 92 12.66 21.42 -12.38
C PRO A 92 11.75 20.22 -12.56
N VAL A 93 12.30 19.02 -12.44
CA VAL A 93 11.56 17.76 -12.56
C VAL A 93 11.85 16.83 -11.37
N THR A 94 10.84 16.07 -10.97
CA THR A 94 11.02 14.85 -10.17
C THR A 94 10.91 13.62 -11.08
N TRP A 95 11.30 12.46 -10.56
CA TRP A 95 11.32 11.21 -11.32
C TRP A 95 10.52 10.13 -10.60
N THR A 96 9.66 9.43 -11.33
CA THR A 96 8.87 8.30 -10.82
C THR A 96 9.10 7.07 -11.69
N ALA A 97 9.43 5.94 -11.06
CA ALA A 97 9.66 4.68 -11.74
C ALA A 97 8.37 3.85 -11.89
N HIS A 98 8.30 3.06 -12.96
CA HIS A 98 7.39 1.92 -13.05
C HIS A 98 8.14 0.67 -13.54
N PRO A 99 8.12 -0.46 -12.80
CA PRO A 99 7.64 -0.60 -11.42
C PRO A 99 8.37 0.34 -10.43
N GLN A 100 7.92 0.44 -9.18
CA GLN A 100 8.62 1.24 -8.17
C GLN A 100 10.07 0.75 -8.06
N TYR A 101 11.04 1.68 -8.08
CA TYR A 101 12.45 1.33 -8.03
C TYR A 101 12.80 0.62 -6.74
N ASP A 102 13.26 -0.62 -6.86
CA ASP A 102 13.89 -1.38 -5.79
C ASP A 102 15.32 -1.68 -6.22
N ARG A 103 16.29 -1.09 -5.53
CA ARG A 103 17.71 -1.30 -5.80
C ARG A 103 18.17 -2.72 -5.48
N ASP A 104 17.47 -3.41 -4.58
CA ASP A 104 17.88 -4.69 -4.01
C ASP A 104 17.21 -5.86 -4.77
N ALA A 105 16.47 -5.56 -5.85
CA ALA A 105 15.87 -6.52 -6.78
C ALA A 105 16.37 -6.30 -8.23
N PRO A 106 16.75 -7.36 -8.99
CA PRO A 106 17.09 -7.23 -10.40
C PRO A 106 15.88 -6.92 -11.27
N GLY A 107 16.08 -6.17 -12.36
CA GLY A 107 15.03 -5.88 -13.35
C GLY A 107 15.16 -4.53 -14.07
N GLU A 108 14.28 -4.28 -15.03
CA GLU A 108 14.16 -3.00 -15.74
C GLU A 108 13.18 -2.05 -15.02
N TYR A 109 13.63 -0.83 -14.72
CA TYR A 109 12.86 0.21 -14.06
C TYR A 109 12.77 1.45 -14.95
N ARG A 110 11.57 1.79 -15.43
CA ARG A 110 11.39 2.94 -16.32
C ARG A 110 11.07 4.21 -15.53
N PHE A 111 12.07 5.06 -15.31
CA PHE A 111 11.90 6.37 -14.71
C PHE A 111 11.26 7.35 -15.70
N THR A 112 10.28 8.12 -15.26
CA THR A 112 9.55 9.11 -16.07
C THR A 112 9.55 10.48 -15.36
N ALA A 113 9.81 11.56 -16.11
CA ALA A 113 9.94 12.91 -15.56
C ALA A 113 8.57 13.56 -15.26
N ILE A 114 8.44 14.19 -14.09
CA ILE A 114 7.26 14.96 -13.67
C ILE A 114 7.69 16.42 -13.45
N PRO A 115 7.20 17.39 -14.26
CA PRO A 115 7.46 18.81 -14.03
C PRO A 115 6.91 19.33 -12.71
N ALA A 116 7.63 20.27 -12.09
CA ALA A 116 7.16 20.99 -10.90
C ALA A 116 5.82 21.73 -11.14
N GLU A 117 5.03 21.92 -10.07
CA GLU A 117 3.63 22.35 -10.16
C GLU A 117 3.35 23.69 -10.88
N GLU A 118 4.34 24.57 -11.02
CA GLU A 118 4.20 25.82 -11.80
C GLU A 118 4.04 25.58 -13.31
N TYR A 119 4.27 24.36 -13.78
CA TYR A 119 4.19 23.94 -15.18
C TYR A 119 3.10 22.90 -15.42
N THR A 120 2.70 22.74 -16.69
CA THR A 120 1.88 21.62 -17.17
C THR A 120 2.39 21.13 -18.51
N LEU A 121 2.21 19.84 -18.81
CA LEU A 121 2.43 19.31 -20.16
C LEU A 121 1.24 19.68 -21.05
N ALA A 122 1.49 19.96 -22.34
CA ALA A 122 0.42 20.00 -23.33
C ALA A 122 -0.17 18.60 -23.57
N ASP A 123 -1.46 18.52 -23.92
CA ASP A 123 -2.27 17.28 -24.01
C ASP A 123 -1.73 16.14 -24.90
N HIS A 124 -0.68 16.41 -25.67
CA HIS A 124 -0.04 15.49 -26.63
C HIS A 124 1.46 15.27 -26.35
N LEU A 125 2.01 15.86 -25.29
CA LEU A 125 3.42 15.75 -24.93
C LEU A 125 3.61 14.65 -23.88
N THR A 126 4.14 13.51 -24.31
CA THR A 126 4.60 12.46 -23.38
C THR A 126 5.79 12.98 -22.58
N PRO A 127 5.82 12.82 -21.23
CA PRO A 127 7.01 13.11 -20.46
C PRO A 127 8.17 12.19 -20.87
N PRO A 128 9.41 12.70 -20.91
CA PRO A 128 10.58 11.88 -21.21
C PRO A 128 10.85 10.89 -20.08
N GLY A 129 11.54 9.81 -20.42
CA GLY A 129 11.92 8.76 -19.49
C GLY A 129 13.27 8.15 -19.83
N VAL A 130 13.82 7.41 -18.88
CA VAL A 130 15.07 6.65 -18.99
C VAL A 130 14.87 5.28 -18.33
N THR A 131 15.42 4.24 -18.92
CA THR A 131 15.36 2.86 -18.41
C THR A 131 16.60 2.59 -17.58
N VAL A 132 16.43 1.96 -16.43
CA VAL A 132 17.52 1.55 -15.55
C VAL A 132 17.43 0.04 -15.34
N THR A 133 18.45 -0.69 -15.80
CA THR A 133 18.57 -2.14 -15.62
C THR A 133 19.36 -2.41 -14.34
N VAL A 134 18.71 -2.92 -13.30
CA VAL A 134 19.43 -3.46 -12.13
C VAL A 134 19.86 -4.89 -12.47
N ASN A 135 21.16 -5.08 -12.64
CA ASN A 135 21.75 -6.38 -12.93
C ASN A 135 21.93 -7.18 -11.64
N GLU A 136 21.81 -8.50 -11.74
CA GLU A 136 22.19 -9.42 -10.67
C GLU A 136 23.66 -9.21 -10.27
N ALA A 137 23.95 -9.35 -8.98
CA ALA A 137 25.33 -9.33 -8.51
C ALA A 137 26.05 -10.59 -9.01
N GLU A 138 27.16 -10.42 -9.73
CA GLU A 138 28.02 -11.55 -10.12
C GLU A 138 28.39 -12.36 -8.87
N VAL A 139 28.06 -13.65 -8.88
CA VAL A 139 28.44 -14.56 -7.80
C VAL A 139 29.94 -14.81 -7.90
N ASP A 140 30.69 -14.18 -7.00
CA ASP A 140 32.15 -14.25 -6.87
C ASP A 140 32.61 -15.71 -6.62
N ASP A 141 32.83 -16.47 -7.70
CA ASP A 141 33.37 -17.84 -7.63
C ASP A 141 34.84 -17.79 -7.20
N PRO A 142 35.20 -18.31 -6.01
CA PRO A 142 36.54 -18.16 -5.45
C PRO A 142 37.58 -19.10 -6.10
N LYS A 143 37.52 -19.32 -7.43
CA LYS A 143 38.31 -20.30 -8.18
C LYS A 143 38.77 -19.93 -9.60
N ALA A 144 38.77 -18.65 -9.98
CA ALA A 144 39.35 -18.20 -11.25
C ALA A 144 40.45 -17.14 -11.09
N VAL A 145 41.66 -17.55 -10.69
CA VAL A 145 42.88 -16.72 -10.81
C VAL A 145 43.89 -17.43 -11.72
N ASP A 146 44.38 -16.68 -12.71
CA ASP A 146 45.47 -16.98 -13.64
C ASP A 146 45.18 -17.99 -14.78
N GLU A 147 44.63 -17.49 -15.90
CA GLU A 147 44.90 -18.09 -17.21
C GLU A 147 46.30 -17.70 -17.71
N ARG A 148 47.25 -18.66 -17.69
CA ARG A 148 48.30 -18.77 -18.73
C ARG A 148 49.11 -20.07 -18.69
N GLU A 149 49.19 -20.67 -19.89
CA GLU A 149 50.09 -21.78 -20.27
C GLU A 149 49.81 -23.13 -19.55
N ASP A 150 49.96 -24.31 -20.16
CA ASP A 150 50.69 -24.62 -21.40
C ASP A 150 50.08 -25.80 -22.22
N VAL A 151 50.34 -25.76 -23.53
CA VAL A 151 50.46 -26.87 -24.51
C VAL A 151 49.54 -28.13 -24.44
N ARG A 152 48.61 -28.18 -25.41
CA ARG A 152 48.22 -29.31 -26.31
C ARG A 152 47.86 -30.68 -25.70
N PHE A 153 46.72 -31.23 -26.12
CA PHE A 153 46.65 -32.24 -27.21
C PHE A 153 45.24 -32.31 -27.82
N LYS A 154 45.12 -32.97 -28.99
CA LYS A 154 43.86 -33.19 -29.74
C LYS A 154 43.25 -34.58 -29.41
N GLU A 155 42.14 -35.09 -29.98
CA GLU A 155 41.13 -34.73 -31.00
C GLU A 155 39.87 -35.60 -30.61
N GLU A 156 38.59 -35.40 -30.97
CA GLU A 156 37.87 -34.69 -32.05
C GLU A 156 36.36 -34.58 -31.66
N LYS A 157 35.56 -33.68 -32.28
CA LYS A 157 34.07 -33.52 -32.21
C LYS A 157 33.49 -32.90 -30.91
N SER A 158 32.41 -32.11 -30.94
CA SER A 158 31.60 -31.55 -32.06
C SER A 158 31.04 -30.16 -31.71
N GLU A 159 30.57 -29.42 -32.73
CA GLU A 159 29.89 -28.12 -32.64
C GLU A 159 29.02 -27.95 -31.37
N ASP A 160 29.48 -27.14 -30.41
CA ASP A 160 28.56 -26.46 -29.51
C ASP A 160 28.07 -25.20 -30.22
N ARG A 161 26.75 -24.98 -30.19
CA ARG A 161 26.10 -23.84 -30.82
C ARG A 161 25.64 -22.93 -29.70
N SER A 162 25.92 -21.64 -29.82
CA SER A 162 25.20 -20.62 -29.06
C SER A 162 23.71 -20.71 -29.40
N ARG A 163 22.96 -21.54 -28.66
CA ARG A 163 21.50 -21.59 -28.71
C ARG A 163 21.02 -20.20 -28.29
N SER A 164 20.28 -19.54 -29.17
CA SER A 164 19.65 -18.27 -28.86
C SER A 164 18.64 -18.48 -27.73
N ASN A 165 18.60 -17.56 -26.77
CA ASN A 165 17.64 -17.53 -25.67
C ASN A 165 16.23 -17.14 -26.19
N GLN A 166 15.66 -18.01 -27.02
CA GLN A 166 14.36 -17.87 -27.68
C GLN A 166 13.48 -19.01 -27.18
N PRO A 167 12.25 -18.73 -26.69
CA PRO A 167 11.36 -19.79 -26.25
C PRO A 167 11.02 -20.74 -27.41
N PHE A 168 10.77 -22.00 -27.08
CA PHE A 168 10.33 -22.98 -28.07
C PHE A 168 8.84 -22.77 -28.35
N SER A 169 8.53 -21.87 -29.29
CA SER A 169 7.15 -21.42 -29.55
C SER A 169 6.39 -22.30 -30.55
N PHE A 170 5.25 -22.83 -30.13
CA PHE A 170 4.34 -23.67 -30.93
C PHE A 170 2.95 -23.01 -31.09
N ASP A 171 2.53 -22.77 -32.32
CA ASP A 171 1.17 -22.26 -32.62
C ASP A 171 0.16 -23.39 -32.49
N ILE A 172 -0.68 -23.36 -31.46
CA ILE A 172 -1.68 -24.40 -31.15
C ILE A 172 -2.74 -24.54 -32.27
N ALA A 173 -2.87 -23.56 -33.17
CA ALA A 173 -3.70 -23.67 -34.37
C ALA A 173 -3.14 -24.63 -35.44
N SER A 174 -1.86 -25.03 -35.34
CA SER A 174 -1.20 -25.98 -36.27
C SER A 174 -1.39 -27.45 -35.88
N GLY A 175 -1.89 -27.74 -34.68
CA GLY A 175 -2.17 -29.11 -34.23
C GLY A 175 -2.03 -29.31 -32.72
N SER A 176 -2.54 -30.43 -32.21
CA SER A 176 -2.35 -30.83 -30.81
C SER A 176 -0.86 -31.02 -30.49
N VAL A 177 -0.48 -30.63 -29.27
CA VAL A 177 0.90 -30.65 -28.76
C VAL A 177 1.04 -31.73 -27.69
N VAL A 178 2.07 -32.56 -27.80
CA VAL A 178 2.46 -33.56 -26.81
C VAL A 178 3.90 -33.29 -26.37
N ILE A 179 4.09 -33.10 -25.08
CA ILE A 179 5.36 -32.83 -24.40
C ILE A 179 5.71 -34.09 -23.59
N GLU A 180 6.84 -34.72 -23.89
CA GLU A 180 7.25 -36.01 -23.34
C GLU A 180 8.78 -36.14 -23.33
N PRO A 181 9.40 -37.07 -22.56
CA PRO A 181 10.85 -37.16 -22.48
C PRO A 181 11.51 -37.58 -23.81
N ASP A 182 12.67 -37.01 -24.12
CA ASP A 182 13.46 -37.38 -25.31
C ASP A 182 14.18 -38.73 -25.10
N THR A 183 13.51 -39.80 -25.53
CA THR A 183 14.04 -41.17 -25.49
C THR A 183 15.24 -41.44 -26.42
N THR A 184 15.72 -40.44 -27.17
CA THR A 184 16.93 -40.53 -28.01
C THR A 184 18.18 -39.96 -27.33
N GLY A 185 18.03 -39.24 -26.21
CA GLY A 185 19.14 -38.64 -25.46
C GLY A 185 19.75 -37.42 -26.14
N GLN A 186 18.94 -36.65 -26.88
CA GLN A 186 19.37 -35.40 -27.54
C GLN A 186 19.07 -34.13 -26.72
N SER A 187 18.22 -34.26 -25.70
CA SER A 187 17.83 -33.25 -24.71
C SER A 187 17.03 -33.96 -23.59
N ASP A 188 16.45 -33.22 -22.65
CA ASP A 188 15.51 -33.80 -21.68
C ASP A 188 14.13 -34.08 -22.31
N ILE A 189 13.64 -33.13 -23.12
CA ILE A 189 12.25 -33.09 -23.61
C ILE A 189 12.22 -33.17 -25.15
N GLN A 190 11.21 -33.87 -25.67
CA GLN A 190 10.76 -33.76 -27.07
C GLN A 190 9.33 -33.19 -27.11
N VAL A 191 9.05 -32.34 -28.11
CA VAL A 191 7.70 -31.80 -28.36
C VAL A 191 7.20 -32.28 -29.71
N THR A 192 6.12 -33.05 -29.71
CA THR A 192 5.43 -33.52 -30.91
C THR A 192 4.22 -32.63 -31.20
N GLN A 193 4.17 -31.99 -32.37
CA GLN A 193 2.99 -31.29 -32.85
C GLN A 193 2.54 -31.84 -34.21
N GLY A 194 1.34 -32.44 -34.24
CA GLY A 194 0.77 -33.06 -35.44
C GLY A 194 1.61 -34.25 -35.95
N SER A 195 2.51 -34.00 -36.90
CA SER A 195 3.49 -34.98 -37.40
C SER A 195 4.96 -34.51 -37.28
N THR A 196 5.20 -33.33 -36.70
CA THR A 196 6.52 -32.76 -36.46
C THR A 196 6.98 -33.13 -35.05
N VAL A 197 8.24 -33.56 -34.90
CA VAL A 197 8.86 -33.78 -33.58
C VAL A 197 10.05 -32.84 -33.44
N THR A 198 10.04 -32.03 -32.39
CA THR A 198 11.10 -31.08 -32.02
C THR A 198 11.91 -31.68 -30.87
N ARG A 199 13.24 -31.50 -30.91
CA ARG A 199 14.23 -32.00 -29.95
C ARG A 199 15.26 -30.91 -29.68
N GLY A 200 16.07 -31.07 -28.64
CA GLY A 200 16.98 -30.01 -28.20
C GLY A 200 16.31 -29.03 -27.25
N ILE A 201 15.31 -29.49 -26.49
CA ILE A 201 14.57 -28.74 -25.47
C ILE A 201 14.94 -29.34 -24.12
N ASP A 202 15.64 -28.58 -23.30
CA ASP A 202 16.11 -29.02 -21.99
C ASP A 202 15.08 -28.63 -20.91
N SER A 203 15.07 -29.30 -19.76
CA SER A 203 13.96 -29.21 -18.78
C SER A 203 13.73 -27.80 -18.21
N SER A 204 14.76 -26.95 -18.23
CA SER A 204 14.68 -25.54 -17.86
C SER A 204 14.04 -24.63 -18.93
N ASP A 205 14.04 -25.03 -20.21
CA ASP A 205 13.57 -24.20 -21.32
C ASP A 205 12.07 -23.92 -21.22
N THR A 206 11.65 -22.71 -21.61
CA THR A 206 10.23 -22.37 -21.71
C THR A 206 9.66 -22.77 -23.07
N ILE A 207 8.65 -23.63 -23.04
CA ILE A 207 7.82 -24.01 -24.18
C ILE A 207 6.67 -23.02 -24.29
N GLU A 208 6.68 -22.13 -25.28
CA GLU A 208 5.58 -21.19 -25.50
C GLU A 208 4.49 -21.82 -26.37
N LEU A 209 3.25 -21.75 -25.91
CA LEU A 209 2.06 -22.17 -26.62
C LEU A 209 1.23 -20.93 -26.93
N TYR A 210 1.04 -20.62 -28.21
CA TYR A 210 0.33 -19.41 -28.65
C TYR A 210 -0.73 -19.74 -29.72
N SER A 211 -1.63 -18.81 -30.05
CA SER A 211 -2.60 -18.98 -31.14
C SER A 211 -2.54 -17.80 -32.12
N THR A 212 -1.97 -18.00 -33.30
CA THR A 212 -1.91 -16.95 -34.35
C THR A 212 -3.29 -16.47 -34.80
N SER A 213 -4.29 -17.35 -34.68
CA SER A 213 -5.66 -17.11 -35.16
C SER A 213 -6.53 -16.32 -34.18
N GLY A 214 -6.20 -16.33 -32.88
CA GLY A 214 -7.10 -15.92 -31.78
C GLY A 214 -8.41 -16.73 -31.65
N ALA A 215 -8.66 -17.66 -32.58
CA ALA A 215 -9.88 -18.43 -32.66
C ALA A 215 -9.81 -19.71 -31.82
N THR A 216 -10.97 -20.28 -31.50
CA THR A 216 -11.07 -21.55 -30.80
C THR A 216 -10.59 -22.70 -31.69
N VAL A 217 -9.51 -23.37 -31.28
CA VAL A 217 -8.87 -24.48 -32.02
C VAL A 217 -9.38 -25.84 -31.55
N ASN A 218 -9.52 -26.78 -32.48
CA ASN A 218 -9.98 -28.15 -32.19
C ASN A 218 -8.79 -29.09 -31.88
N HIS A 219 -7.97 -28.70 -30.89
CA HIS A 219 -6.72 -29.39 -30.50
C HIS A 219 -6.63 -29.57 -28.98
N PHE A 220 -5.55 -30.20 -28.50
CA PHE A 220 -5.28 -30.41 -27.07
C PHE A 220 -3.78 -30.25 -26.76
N VAL A 221 -3.46 -30.11 -25.47
CA VAL A 221 -2.08 -30.16 -24.94
C VAL A 221 -1.95 -31.33 -23.96
N MET A 222 -0.84 -32.06 -24.01
CA MET A 222 -0.57 -33.20 -23.12
C MET A 222 0.89 -33.20 -22.67
N VAL A 223 1.12 -33.22 -21.36
CA VAL A 223 2.43 -33.39 -20.72
C VAL A 223 2.46 -34.72 -19.99
N LYS A 224 3.46 -35.56 -20.27
CA LYS A 224 3.53 -36.95 -19.79
C LYS A 224 4.97 -37.50 -19.74
N GLY A 225 5.12 -38.72 -19.25
CA GLY A 225 6.40 -39.43 -19.15
C GLY A 225 7.25 -39.11 -17.92
N GLY A 226 6.75 -38.33 -16.95
CA GLY A 226 7.44 -38.06 -15.69
C GLY A 226 8.51 -36.96 -15.81
N ILE A 227 8.23 -35.92 -16.58
CA ILE A 227 9.12 -34.76 -16.81
C ILE A 227 8.71 -33.56 -15.96
N GLU A 228 9.67 -32.68 -15.69
CA GLU A 228 9.46 -31.32 -15.18
C GLU A 228 9.67 -30.34 -16.34
N THR A 229 8.78 -29.35 -16.51
CA THR A 229 8.82 -28.46 -17.68
C THR A 229 8.10 -27.12 -17.46
N ASN A 230 8.64 -26.06 -18.08
CA ASN A 230 8.07 -24.71 -18.08
C ASN A 230 7.26 -24.47 -19.36
N VAL A 231 5.98 -24.06 -19.20
CA VAL A 231 5.05 -23.84 -20.32
C VAL A 231 4.44 -22.44 -20.20
N ALA A 232 4.65 -21.59 -21.20
CA ALA A 232 3.99 -20.29 -21.30
C ALA A 232 2.73 -20.39 -22.18
N ALA A 233 1.55 -20.08 -21.64
CA ALA A 233 0.30 -20.02 -22.39
C ALA A 233 0.01 -18.57 -22.81
N ASN A 234 0.18 -18.26 -24.10
CA ASN A 234 0.08 -16.92 -24.67
C ASN A 234 -1.14 -16.80 -25.60
N GLY A 235 -2.29 -16.43 -25.03
CA GLY A 235 -3.55 -16.26 -25.77
C GLY A 235 -4.15 -17.54 -26.35
N ILE A 236 -3.90 -18.72 -25.75
CA ILE A 236 -4.42 -19.99 -26.27
C ILE A 236 -5.95 -20.08 -26.12
N ASN A 237 -6.63 -20.65 -27.10
CA ASN A 237 -8.09 -20.80 -27.11
C ASN A 237 -8.43 -22.23 -27.54
N ILE A 238 -8.35 -23.16 -26.59
CA ILE A 238 -8.41 -24.60 -26.81
C ILE A 238 -9.83 -25.12 -26.60
N LYS A 239 -10.34 -25.90 -27.56
CA LYS A 239 -11.52 -26.74 -27.40
C LYS A 239 -11.25 -28.14 -27.92
N SER A 240 -10.94 -29.06 -27.02
CA SER A 240 -10.51 -30.41 -27.39
C SER A 240 -11.54 -31.14 -28.26
N PRO A 241 -11.11 -31.83 -29.32
CA PRO A 241 -12.00 -32.64 -30.16
C PRO A 241 -12.32 -33.98 -29.50
N SER A 242 -11.44 -34.46 -28.62
CA SER A 242 -11.51 -35.75 -27.94
C SER A 242 -10.56 -35.75 -26.74
N GLY A 243 -11.08 -36.04 -25.54
CA GLY A 243 -10.34 -35.92 -24.29
C GLY A 243 -10.43 -34.54 -23.65
N ASP A 244 -9.47 -34.30 -22.76
CA ASP A 244 -9.23 -33.07 -21.99
C ASP A 244 -8.67 -31.93 -22.87
N GLY A 245 -8.71 -30.69 -22.39
CA GLY A 245 -8.15 -29.54 -23.10
C GLY A 245 -6.63 -29.45 -22.96
N PHE A 246 -6.16 -29.43 -21.72
CA PHE A 246 -4.78 -29.59 -21.30
C PHE A 246 -4.73 -30.79 -20.35
N SER A 247 -3.67 -31.59 -20.36
CA SER A 247 -3.53 -32.75 -19.46
C SER A 247 -2.10 -32.94 -18.99
N ILE A 248 -1.93 -33.20 -17.68
CA ILE A 248 -0.66 -33.49 -17.03
C ILE A 248 -0.79 -34.86 -16.37
N THR A 249 0.07 -35.78 -16.78
CA THR A 249 -0.06 -37.20 -16.44
C THR A 249 1.30 -37.86 -16.17
N GLU A 250 1.28 -39.13 -15.77
CA GLU A 250 2.47 -40.00 -15.66
C GLU A 250 3.55 -39.46 -14.69
N ASN A 251 3.13 -38.72 -13.67
CA ASN A 251 3.97 -38.07 -12.64
C ASN A 251 4.81 -36.89 -13.17
N SER A 252 4.26 -36.13 -14.12
CA SER A 252 4.93 -34.93 -14.66
C SER A 252 4.58 -33.69 -13.84
N THR A 253 5.50 -32.72 -13.80
CA THR A 253 5.35 -31.42 -13.14
C THR A 253 5.37 -30.31 -14.20
N VAL A 254 4.43 -29.36 -14.11
CA VAL A 254 4.35 -28.24 -15.06
C VAL A 254 4.23 -26.91 -14.32
N THR A 255 5.12 -25.97 -14.65
CA THR A 255 4.91 -24.56 -14.35
C THR A 255 4.26 -23.89 -15.55
N LEU A 256 3.02 -23.42 -15.37
CA LEU A 256 2.17 -22.81 -16.40
C LEU A 256 2.11 -21.30 -16.20
N THR A 257 2.94 -20.56 -16.94
CA THR A 257 2.94 -19.10 -16.97
C THR A 257 1.82 -18.60 -17.88
N LEU A 258 0.93 -17.76 -17.36
CA LEU A 258 -0.20 -17.19 -18.10
C LEU A 258 0.18 -15.84 -18.72
N VAL A 259 0.11 -15.74 -20.04
CA VAL A 259 0.29 -14.51 -20.81
C VAL A 259 -1.00 -14.19 -21.55
N GLY A 260 -1.56 -13.00 -21.32
CA GLY A 260 -2.83 -12.58 -21.92
C GLY A 260 -4.03 -13.45 -21.51
N ASN A 261 -5.04 -13.53 -22.38
CA ASN A 261 -6.32 -14.21 -22.11
C ASN A 261 -6.35 -15.62 -22.69
N ASN A 262 -6.30 -16.63 -21.82
CA ASN A 262 -6.28 -18.04 -22.19
C ASN A 262 -7.64 -18.73 -21.91
N TYR A 263 -8.03 -19.68 -22.75
CA TYR A 263 -9.28 -20.42 -22.65
C TYR A 263 -9.03 -21.90 -22.93
N VAL A 264 -9.51 -22.78 -22.04
CA VAL A 264 -9.30 -24.24 -22.17
C VAL A 264 -10.60 -24.99 -21.88
N GLN A 265 -11.13 -25.67 -22.91
CA GLN A 265 -12.34 -26.47 -22.85
C GLN A 265 -12.11 -27.91 -23.37
N PRO A 266 -12.64 -28.96 -22.71
CA PRO A 266 -12.60 -30.34 -23.15
C PRO A 266 -13.65 -30.67 -24.21
N SER A 267 -13.51 -31.87 -24.77
CA SER A 267 -14.62 -32.55 -25.43
C SER A 267 -15.60 -33.13 -24.39
N GLY A 268 -16.89 -33.18 -24.74
CA GLY A 268 -17.86 -34.04 -24.04
C GLY A 268 -18.03 -33.78 -22.53
N SER A 269 -18.30 -34.86 -21.79
CA SER A 269 -18.77 -34.78 -20.39
C SER A 269 -17.78 -35.27 -19.33
N TYR A 270 -16.82 -36.13 -19.64
CA TYR A 270 -16.00 -36.85 -18.64
C TYR A 270 -14.56 -36.34 -18.52
N TYR A 271 -14.26 -35.20 -19.14
CA TYR A 271 -12.92 -34.69 -19.33
C TYR A 271 -12.78 -33.28 -18.74
N ALA A 272 -11.58 -32.93 -18.29
CA ALA A 272 -11.26 -31.67 -17.61
C ALA A 272 -10.83 -30.56 -18.58
N GLY A 273 -10.92 -29.30 -18.13
CA GLY A 273 -10.23 -28.20 -18.80
C GLY A 273 -8.73 -28.43 -18.75
N ILE A 274 -8.20 -28.50 -17.54
CA ILE A 274 -6.82 -28.90 -17.24
C ILE A 274 -6.87 -30.14 -16.34
N LEU A 275 -6.58 -31.32 -16.90
CA LEU A 275 -6.47 -32.56 -16.13
C LEU A 275 -5.12 -32.58 -15.39
N VAL A 276 -5.13 -32.78 -14.07
CA VAL A 276 -3.93 -33.04 -13.27
C VAL A 276 -4.12 -34.38 -12.56
N ARG A 277 -3.43 -35.43 -13.00
CA ARG A 277 -3.55 -36.77 -12.39
C ARG A 277 -2.73 -36.90 -11.11
N VAL A 278 -3.17 -37.76 -10.19
CA VAL A 278 -2.41 -38.15 -8.98
C VAL A 278 -0.95 -38.50 -9.34
N GLY A 279 -0.03 -38.06 -8.49
CA GLY A 279 1.43 -38.15 -8.70
C GLY A 279 2.01 -37.09 -9.63
N SER A 280 1.18 -36.36 -10.37
CA SER A 280 1.58 -35.24 -11.24
C SER A 280 1.27 -33.91 -10.53
N SER A 281 1.87 -32.79 -10.97
CA SER A 281 1.63 -31.47 -10.35
C SER A 281 1.53 -30.32 -11.35
N LEU A 282 0.86 -29.24 -10.94
CA LEU A 282 0.65 -28.02 -11.71
C LEU A 282 0.90 -26.78 -10.83
N THR A 283 1.81 -25.91 -11.25
CA THR A 283 1.96 -24.54 -10.72
C THR A 283 1.43 -23.55 -11.75
N ILE A 284 0.62 -22.55 -11.34
CA ILE A 284 0.09 -21.50 -12.23
C ILE A 284 0.66 -20.14 -11.81
N GLU A 285 1.20 -19.39 -12.77
CA GLU A 285 1.87 -18.10 -12.55
C GLU A 285 1.41 -17.03 -13.54
N ASP A 286 1.63 -15.76 -13.21
CA ASP A 286 1.25 -14.58 -14.00
C ASP A 286 2.46 -14.00 -14.76
N GLY A 287 2.41 -14.04 -16.09
CA GLY A 287 3.41 -13.42 -16.97
C GLY A 287 3.09 -11.97 -17.38
N GLY A 288 2.09 -11.33 -16.78
CA GLY A 288 1.72 -9.93 -17.02
C GLY A 288 0.21 -9.74 -17.26
N ASN A 289 -0.59 -9.72 -16.18
CA ASN A 289 -2.06 -9.73 -16.22
C ASN A 289 -2.65 -11.00 -16.87
N GLY A 290 -1.97 -12.13 -16.65
CA GLY A 290 -2.36 -13.45 -17.14
C GLY A 290 -3.74 -13.89 -16.66
N PHE A 291 -4.59 -14.25 -17.61
CA PHE A 291 -5.93 -14.77 -17.38
C PHE A 291 -6.05 -16.19 -17.95
N ILE A 292 -6.76 -17.08 -17.25
CA ILE A 292 -7.20 -18.36 -17.80
C ILE A 292 -8.64 -18.69 -17.42
N GLU A 293 -9.44 -19.05 -18.41
CA GLU A 293 -10.74 -19.68 -18.23
C GLU A 293 -10.64 -21.18 -18.50
N ALA A 294 -10.71 -21.97 -17.43
CA ALA A 294 -10.78 -23.42 -17.51
C ALA A 294 -12.24 -23.88 -17.39
N ARG A 295 -12.68 -24.75 -18.32
CA ARG A 295 -14.03 -25.34 -18.32
C ARG A 295 -13.97 -26.85 -18.13
N GLY A 296 -14.66 -27.39 -17.13
CA GLY A 296 -14.79 -28.83 -16.89
C GLY A 296 -16.05 -29.43 -17.52
N GLY A 297 -16.00 -30.72 -17.88
CA GLY A 297 -17.17 -31.47 -18.37
C GLY A 297 -18.30 -31.63 -17.34
N ASN A 298 -19.35 -32.37 -17.71
CA ASN A 298 -20.46 -32.71 -16.80
C ASN A 298 -20.09 -33.68 -15.67
N TYR A 299 -18.89 -34.26 -15.70
CA TYR A 299 -18.32 -35.21 -14.75
C TYR A 299 -16.78 -35.06 -14.78
N SER A 300 -16.29 -33.84 -14.53
CA SER A 300 -14.85 -33.56 -14.42
C SER A 300 -14.59 -32.19 -13.79
N ALA A 301 -13.41 -31.96 -13.23
CA ALA A 301 -12.99 -30.64 -12.78
C ALA A 301 -12.74 -29.66 -13.95
N ALA A 302 -12.73 -28.36 -13.65
CA ALA A 302 -12.18 -27.37 -14.56
C ALA A 302 -10.65 -27.44 -14.57
N ILE A 303 -10.04 -27.52 -13.39
CA ILE A 303 -8.61 -27.80 -13.17
C ILE A 303 -8.52 -28.87 -12.08
N GLY A 304 -7.83 -29.98 -12.32
CA GLY A 304 -7.71 -31.10 -11.37
C GLY A 304 -8.20 -32.44 -11.92
N GLY A 305 -8.95 -33.20 -11.13
CA GLY A 305 -9.32 -34.59 -11.42
C GLY A 305 -10.54 -34.79 -12.32
N ALA A 306 -10.52 -35.87 -13.10
CA ALA A 306 -11.72 -36.40 -13.76
C ALA A 306 -12.62 -37.16 -12.78
N SER A 307 -13.89 -37.41 -13.14
CA SER A 307 -14.87 -37.90 -12.16
C SER A 307 -14.67 -39.32 -11.62
N SER A 308 -15.32 -39.52 -10.46
CA SER A 308 -16.06 -40.67 -9.89
C SER A 308 -16.30 -41.98 -10.67
N TYR A 309 -15.91 -42.10 -11.94
CA TYR A 309 -15.98 -43.33 -12.73
C TYR A 309 -14.67 -44.13 -12.69
N ASP A 310 -13.51 -43.47 -12.55
CA ASP A 310 -12.22 -44.15 -12.32
C ASP A 310 -11.72 -44.04 -10.87
N GLY A 311 -12.13 -43.00 -10.13
CA GLY A 311 -11.75 -42.81 -8.72
C GLY A 311 -10.28 -42.44 -8.52
N THR A 312 -9.62 -41.87 -9.53
CA THR A 312 -8.15 -41.66 -9.55
C THR A 312 -7.65 -40.34 -8.95
N GLY A 313 -8.50 -39.64 -8.19
CA GLY A 313 -8.14 -38.41 -7.46
C GLY A 313 -7.73 -37.23 -8.35
N SER A 314 -6.93 -36.32 -7.80
CA SER A 314 -6.24 -35.25 -8.52
C SER A 314 -4.78 -35.16 -8.08
N GLY A 315 -3.90 -34.69 -8.96
CA GLY A 315 -2.56 -34.25 -8.59
C GLY A 315 -2.56 -32.91 -7.85
N ASP A 316 -1.39 -32.51 -7.37
CA ASP A 316 -1.21 -31.28 -6.58
C ASP A 316 -1.29 -30.02 -7.45
N ILE A 317 -1.89 -28.94 -6.91
CA ILE A 317 -2.15 -27.70 -7.64
C ILE A 317 -1.67 -26.49 -6.82
N THR A 318 -0.72 -25.74 -7.36
CA THR A 318 -0.25 -24.46 -6.82
C THR A 318 -0.70 -23.30 -7.71
N ILE A 319 -1.18 -22.21 -7.11
CA ILE A 319 -1.54 -20.98 -7.82
C ILE A 319 -0.77 -19.83 -7.16
N ASN A 320 0.24 -19.29 -7.86
CA ASN A 320 1.07 -18.21 -7.36
C ASN A 320 0.47 -16.83 -7.67
N SER A 321 -0.12 -16.66 -8.85
CA SER A 321 -0.64 -15.36 -9.32
C SER A 321 -1.63 -15.52 -10.49
N GLY A 322 -2.10 -14.42 -11.08
CA GLY A 322 -2.99 -14.40 -12.25
C GLY A 322 -4.48 -14.39 -11.92
N THR A 323 -5.33 -14.36 -12.95
CA THR A 323 -6.79 -14.50 -12.80
C THR A 323 -7.27 -15.84 -13.38
N ILE A 324 -7.74 -16.73 -12.51
CA ILE A 324 -8.16 -18.09 -12.84
C ILE A 324 -9.69 -18.18 -12.70
N ASN A 325 -10.39 -18.42 -13.80
CA ASN A 325 -11.83 -18.67 -13.81
C ASN A 325 -12.11 -20.16 -14.06
N CYS A 326 -12.71 -20.84 -13.08
CA CYS A 326 -13.01 -22.27 -13.13
C CYS A 326 -14.53 -22.50 -13.22
N TYR A 327 -14.96 -23.19 -14.28
CA TYR A 327 -16.37 -23.51 -14.54
C TYR A 327 -16.56 -25.00 -14.85
N ALA A 328 -17.12 -25.82 -13.96
CA ALA A 328 -17.41 -27.23 -14.26
C ALA A 328 -18.91 -27.54 -14.34
N GLY A 329 -19.25 -28.64 -15.03
CA GLY A 329 -20.57 -29.24 -15.04
C GLY A 329 -20.88 -30.00 -13.76
N LYS A 330 -21.59 -31.13 -13.80
CA LYS A 330 -22.21 -31.77 -12.63
C LYS A 330 -21.22 -32.57 -11.76
N TRP A 331 -21.66 -32.89 -10.54
CA TRP A 331 -21.23 -34.02 -9.70
C TRP A 331 -19.75 -34.08 -9.23
N ASN A 332 -18.88 -33.21 -9.73
CA ASN A 332 -17.46 -33.19 -9.39
C ASN A 332 -17.06 -31.96 -8.55
N ALA A 333 -15.79 -31.91 -8.16
CA ALA A 333 -15.10 -30.68 -7.82
C ALA A 333 -15.00 -29.75 -9.04
N ILE A 334 -15.03 -28.43 -8.84
CA ILE A 334 -14.73 -27.47 -9.90
C ILE A 334 -13.21 -27.21 -9.96
N LEU A 335 -12.54 -27.13 -8.81
CA LEU A 335 -11.08 -27.13 -8.66
C LEU A 335 -10.63 -28.32 -7.81
N GLY A 336 -9.60 -29.04 -8.27
CA GLY A 336 -8.98 -30.16 -7.55
C GLY A 336 -9.68 -31.50 -7.74
N GLY A 337 -9.71 -32.29 -6.68
CA GLY A 337 -10.25 -33.65 -6.65
C GLY A 337 -10.09 -34.28 -5.27
N ASP A 338 -10.24 -35.60 -5.17
CA ASP A 338 -9.87 -36.31 -3.95
C ASP A 338 -8.33 -36.48 -3.90
N ASP A 339 -7.75 -36.61 -2.71
CA ASP A 339 -6.31 -36.75 -2.40
C ASP A 339 -5.34 -35.60 -2.79
N ALA A 340 -5.76 -34.59 -3.57
CA ALA A 340 -4.89 -33.47 -3.98
C ALA A 340 -4.55 -32.49 -2.86
N ASN A 341 -3.33 -31.95 -2.86
CA ASN A 341 -2.96 -30.76 -2.10
C ASN A 341 -3.12 -29.52 -2.99
N ILE A 342 -3.75 -28.46 -2.45
CA ILE A 342 -3.98 -27.21 -3.18
C ILE A 342 -3.36 -26.05 -2.39
N THR A 343 -2.46 -25.30 -3.02
CA THR A 343 -1.83 -24.11 -2.44
C THR A 343 -2.15 -22.88 -3.28
N ILE A 344 -2.66 -21.83 -2.67
CA ILE A 344 -2.97 -20.55 -3.33
C ILE A 344 -2.18 -19.45 -2.62
N ASN A 345 -1.14 -18.94 -3.28
CA ASN A 345 -0.27 -17.91 -2.74
C ASN A 345 -0.69 -16.49 -3.18
N GLY A 346 -1.42 -16.37 -4.29
CA GLY A 346 -1.82 -15.08 -4.85
C GLY A 346 -2.87 -15.19 -5.95
N GLY A 347 -3.04 -14.09 -6.69
CA GLY A 347 -3.99 -14.02 -7.81
C GLY A 347 -5.46 -13.94 -7.41
N LYS A 348 -6.35 -14.21 -8.37
CA LYS A 348 -7.81 -14.19 -8.22
C LYS A 348 -8.42 -15.47 -8.80
N VAL A 349 -8.91 -16.35 -7.94
CA VAL A 349 -9.50 -17.66 -8.30
C VAL A 349 -11.02 -17.61 -8.16
N ASN A 350 -11.75 -17.66 -9.27
CA ASN A 350 -13.22 -17.59 -9.31
C ASN A 350 -13.79 -18.95 -9.74
N ILE A 351 -14.35 -19.70 -8.78
CA ILE A 351 -14.97 -21.00 -8.98
C ILE A 351 -16.49 -20.84 -9.02
N THR A 352 -17.07 -21.04 -10.21
CA THR A 352 -18.49 -20.68 -10.48
C THR A 352 -19.30 -21.89 -10.95
N ASN A 353 -20.46 -22.11 -10.32
CA ASN A 353 -21.35 -23.21 -10.68
C ASN A 353 -22.21 -22.86 -11.91
N THR A 354 -21.94 -23.52 -13.05
CA THR A 354 -22.71 -23.32 -14.30
C THR A 354 -24.06 -24.05 -14.38
N ASN A 355 -24.47 -24.81 -13.36
CA ASN A 355 -25.68 -25.62 -13.41
C ASN A 355 -26.32 -25.82 -12.01
N SER A 356 -27.25 -24.94 -11.67
CA SER A 356 -27.98 -24.87 -10.39
C SER A 356 -29.02 -25.98 -10.15
N ASN A 357 -28.90 -27.13 -10.83
CA ASN A 357 -29.83 -28.26 -10.68
C ASN A 357 -29.16 -29.53 -10.12
N PHE A 358 -27.85 -29.48 -9.83
CA PHE A 358 -27.09 -30.63 -9.34
C PHE A 358 -26.06 -30.20 -8.29
N ASP A 359 -25.77 -31.12 -7.37
CA ASP A 359 -24.80 -30.92 -6.30
C ASP A 359 -23.37 -30.98 -6.85
N LYS A 360 -22.48 -30.13 -6.33
CA LYS A 360 -21.08 -29.98 -6.78
C LYS A 360 -20.19 -29.54 -5.61
N LYS A 361 -18.94 -30.01 -5.55
CA LYS A 361 -17.94 -29.42 -4.65
C LYS A 361 -17.34 -28.20 -5.36
N GLY A 362 -17.12 -27.08 -4.67
CA GLY A 362 -16.40 -25.95 -5.26
C GLY A 362 -14.91 -26.29 -5.44
N ILE A 363 -14.19 -26.33 -4.34
CA ILE A 363 -12.85 -26.94 -4.22
C ILE A 363 -13.01 -28.35 -3.63
N SER A 364 -12.20 -29.31 -4.09
CA SER A 364 -11.95 -30.58 -3.39
C SER A 364 -10.45 -30.82 -3.26
N ALA A 365 -10.00 -31.23 -2.07
CA ALA A 365 -8.59 -31.49 -1.74
C ALA A 365 -8.50 -32.46 -0.55
N ASP A 366 -7.33 -33.01 -0.24
CA ASP A 366 -7.03 -33.39 1.15
C ASP A 366 -6.71 -32.13 1.97
N THR A 367 -5.66 -31.41 1.57
CA THR A 367 -5.20 -30.19 2.23
C THR A 367 -5.28 -28.98 1.30
N LEU A 368 -6.00 -27.94 1.74
CA LEU A 368 -6.03 -26.61 1.13
C LEU A 368 -5.19 -25.64 1.96
N VAL A 369 -4.32 -24.86 1.31
CA VAL A 369 -3.55 -23.76 1.91
C VAL A 369 -3.82 -22.47 1.13
N LEU A 370 -4.22 -21.41 1.84
CA LEU A 370 -4.37 -20.06 1.29
C LEU A 370 -3.40 -19.12 1.99
N ASN A 371 -2.33 -18.71 1.30
CA ASN A 371 -1.34 -17.76 1.80
C ASN A 371 -1.59 -16.32 1.31
N GLY A 372 -2.35 -16.14 0.23
CA GLY A 372 -2.64 -14.81 -0.33
C GLY A 372 -3.67 -14.85 -1.47
N GLY A 373 -3.90 -13.69 -2.11
CA GLY A 373 -4.83 -13.56 -3.22
C GLY A 373 -6.32 -13.48 -2.81
N THR A 374 -7.21 -13.74 -3.76
CA THR A 374 -8.67 -13.76 -3.59
C THR A 374 -9.25 -15.05 -4.17
N VAL A 375 -10.03 -15.78 -3.37
CA VAL A 375 -10.72 -17.00 -3.77
C VAL A 375 -12.22 -16.84 -3.57
N SER A 376 -13.02 -17.15 -4.59
CA SER A 376 -14.48 -17.21 -4.51
C SER A 376 -14.94 -18.59 -4.96
N ALA A 377 -15.60 -19.36 -4.09
CA ALA A 377 -16.00 -20.75 -4.38
C ALA A 377 -17.50 -21.03 -4.17
N ASP A 378 -18.16 -21.36 -5.27
CA ASP A 378 -19.57 -21.75 -5.34
C ASP A 378 -19.76 -23.28 -5.19
N GLY A 379 -20.30 -23.72 -4.05
CA GLY A 379 -20.73 -25.12 -3.81
C GLY A 379 -22.23 -25.35 -4.03
N TYR A 380 -23.00 -24.27 -4.16
CA TYR A 380 -24.45 -24.23 -4.35
C TYR A 380 -25.28 -25.04 -3.31
N ARG A 381 -25.43 -26.35 -3.50
CA ARG A 381 -26.16 -27.27 -2.58
C ARG A 381 -25.26 -28.19 -1.78
N ASN A 382 -23.99 -28.33 -2.18
CA ASN A 382 -22.98 -29.06 -1.45
C ASN A 382 -21.89 -28.08 -0.98
N ARG A 383 -20.79 -28.58 -0.44
CA ARG A 383 -19.70 -27.78 0.16
C ARG A 383 -19.01 -26.90 -0.89
N SER A 384 -18.78 -25.64 -0.55
CA SER A 384 -17.92 -24.76 -1.34
C SER A 384 -16.47 -25.22 -1.33
N ILE A 385 -16.03 -25.82 -0.22
CA ILE A 385 -14.71 -26.43 -0.08
C ILE A 385 -14.88 -27.75 0.68
N GLU A 386 -14.51 -28.85 0.05
CA GLU A 386 -14.45 -30.16 0.69
C GLU A 386 -12.99 -30.58 0.85
N CYS A 387 -12.51 -30.59 2.09
CA CYS A 387 -11.16 -31.00 2.44
C CYS A 387 -11.11 -31.77 3.76
N SER A 388 -10.00 -32.49 3.97
CA SER A 388 -9.57 -33.01 5.27
C SER A 388 -9.03 -31.88 6.16
N LYS A 389 -8.35 -30.90 5.55
CA LYS A 389 -7.71 -29.77 6.24
C LYS A 389 -7.72 -28.51 5.37
N ALA A 390 -8.03 -27.36 5.97
CA ALA A 390 -7.88 -26.05 5.36
C ALA A 390 -7.04 -25.14 6.27
N ILE A 391 -6.06 -24.45 5.68
CA ILE A 391 -5.14 -23.53 6.38
C ILE A 391 -5.18 -22.17 5.69
N ILE A 392 -5.65 -21.14 6.39
CA ILE A 392 -5.73 -19.76 5.90
C ILE A 392 -4.66 -18.93 6.63
N ASN A 393 -3.56 -18.66 5.93
CA ASN A 393 -2.44 -17.83 6.39
C ASN A 393 -2.48 -16.41 5.82
N GLY A 394 -3.24 -16.17 4.74
CA GLY A 394 -3.49 -14.85 4.18
C GLY A 394 -4.64 -14.85 3.16
N GLY A 395 -4.80 -13.74 2.44
CA GLY A 395 -5.77 -13.61 1.34
C GLY A 395 -7.24 -13.42 1.77
N SER A 396 -8.14 -13.35 0.79
CA SER A 396 -9.59 -13.24 0.99
C SER A 396 -10.30 -14.49 0.49
N LEU A 397 -11.18 -15.08 1.30
CA LEU A 397 -11.90 -16.31 0.97
C LEU A 397 -13.42 -16.13 1.11
N TYR A 398 -14.09 -16.18 -0.04
CA TYR A 398 -15.55 -16.05 -0.18
C TYR A 398 -16.16 -17.42 -0.52
N VAL A 399 -17.05 -17.94 0.35
CA VAL A 399 -17.71 -19.24 0.13
C VAL A 399 -19.22 -19.16 0.36
N ASN A 400 -20.02 -19.55 -0.64
CA ASN A 400 -21.48 -19.48 -0.56
C ASN A 400 -22.13 -20.66 0.20
N SER A 401 -21.33 -21.65 0.59
CA SER A 401 -21.71 -22.85 1.36
C SER A 401 -20.62 -23.20 2.37
N SER A 402 -20.77 -24.30 3.11
CA SER A 402 -19.85 -24.74 4.16
C SER A 402 -18.49 -25.24 3.65
N ILE A 403 -17.48 -25.17 4.52
CA ILE A 403 -16.17 -25.84 4.39
C ILE A 403 -16.19 -27.15 5.22
N SER A 404 -15.37 -28.15 4.90
CA SER A 404 -15.16 -29.35 5.74
C SER A 404 -13.72 -29.52 6.24
N GLY A 405 -13.53 -30.48 7.15
CA GLY A 405 -12.22 -30.86 7.68
C GLY A 405 -11.79 -29.98 8.85
N THR A 406 -10.52 -30.10 9.23
CA THR A 406 -9.90 -29.22 10.23
C THR A 406 -9.65 -27.86 9.63
N PHE A 407 -10.32 -26.83 10.14
CA PHE A 407 -10.17 -25.45 9.66
C PHE A 407 -9.22 -24.64 10.56
N ILE A 408 -8.17 -24.08 9.99
CA ILE A 408 -7.15 -23.29 10.70
C ILE A 408 -7.08 -21.89 10.04
N ASN A 409 -7.39 -20.83 10.79
CA ASN A 409 -7.24 -19.45 10.35
C ASN A 409 -6.10 -18.76 11.11
N SER A 410 -4.86 -19.01 10.66
CA SER A 410 -3.64 -18.41 11.19
C SER A 410 -3.62 -16.89 11.00
N ALA A 411 -4.19 -16.41 9.88
CA ALA A 411 -4.20 -15.01 9.48
C ALA A 411 -5.09 -14.13 10.38
N GLY A 412 -6.14 -14.71 10.95
CA GLY A 412 -7.18 -13.96 11.66
C GLY A 412 -8.09 -13.13 10.75
N LEU A 413 -8.04 -13.37 9.44
CA LEU A 413 -8.78 -12.64 8.41
C LEU A 413 -10.26 -13.07 8.37
N PRO A 414 -11.16 -12.22 7.83
CA PRO A 414 -12.54 -12.60 7.58
C PRO A 414 -12.61 -13.77 6.59
N VAL A 415 -13.09 -14.91 7.06
CA VAL A 415 -13.49 -16.02 6.20
C VAL A 415 -15.01 -15.95 6.12
N SER A 416 -15.55 -15.42 5.03
CA SER A 416 -17.00 -15.28 4.88
C SER A 416 -17.63 -16.64 4.55
N GLN A 417 -17.80 -17.47 5.58
CA GLN A 417 -18.54 -18.72 5.50
C GLN A 417 -20.03 -18.46 5.65
N ASN A 418 -20.82 -18.80 4.63
CA ASN A 418 -22.29 -18.90 4.75
C ASN A 418 -22.74 -20.00 5.75
N ARG A 419 -21.81 -20.77 6.34
CA ARG A 419 -22.04 -21.69 7.46
C ARG A 419 -20.74 -21.93 8.23
N ILE A 420 -20.60 -21.32 9.41
CA ILE A 420 -19.62 -21.73 10.42
C ILE A 420 -20.27 -22.79 11.33
N ASP A 421 -19.73 -24.01 11.36
CA ASP A 421 -20.10 -24.99 12.37
C ASP A 421 -19.27 -24.73 13.64
N ALA A 422 -19.88 -24.10 14.64
CA ALA A 422 -19.22 -23.71 15.88
C ALA A 422 -18.65 -24.89 16.69
N SER A 423 -19.07 -26.14 16.41
CA SER A 423 -18.50 -27.34 17.03
C SER A 423 -17.08 -27.66 16.59
N SER A 424 -16.58 -26.98 15.55
CA SER A 424 -15.21 -27.16 15.02
C SER A 424 -14.14 -26.25 15.67
N VAL A 425 -14.55 -25.23 16.45
CA VAL A 425 -13.64 -24.20 16.98
C VAL A 425 -13.34 -24.38 18.48
N TYR A 426 -14.29 -24.91 19.25
CA TYR A 426 -14.15 -25.15 20.69
C TYR A 426 -14.56 -26.57 21.07
N GLY A 427 -13.82 -27.17 22.01
CA GLY A 427 -14.24 -28.41 22.64
C GLY A 427 -15.52 -28.23 23.46
N PRO A 428 -16.34 -29.28 23.64
CA PRO A 428 -17.55 -29.18 24.44
C PRO A 428 -17.23 -28.77 25.88
N ASN A 429 -17.80 -27.63 26.30
CA ASN A 429 -17.70 -26.99 27.62
C ASN A 429 -16.44 -26.13 27.90
N GLU A 430 -15.74 -25.61 26.89
CA GLU A 430 -14.69 -24.60 27.11
C GLU A 430 -15.27 -23.19 27.36
N MET A 431 -14.67 -22.40 28.26
CA MET A 431 -15.18 -21.10 28.70
C MET A 431 -14.33 -19.93 28.18
N VAL A 432 -14.91 -19.13 27.28
CA VAL A 432 -14.35 -17.87 26.77
C VAL A 432 -14.73 -16.70 27.69
N LYS A 433 -13.84 -15.72 27.91
CA LYS A 433 -14.12 -14.52 28.74
C LYS A 433 -14.73 -13.40 27.89
N ALA A 434 -15.50 -12.52 28.52
CA ALA A 434 -16.25 -11.47 27.83
C ALA A 434 -15.41 -10.64 26.83
N GLY A 435 -14.21 -10.19 27.23
CA GLY A 435 -13.33 -9.39 26.34
C GLY A 435 -12.69 -10.16 25.17
N GLU A 436 -12.82 -11.48 25.12
CA GLU A 436 -12.38 -12.31 23.98
C GLU A 436 -13.52 -12.48 22.95
N LEU A 437 -14.78 -12.29 23.37
CA LEU A 437 -15.97 -12.35 22.50
C LEU A 437 -16.06 -11.14 21.56
N ASP A 438 -15.73 -9.94 22.04
CA ASP A 438 -15.70 -8.73 21.21
C ASP A 438 -14.64 -8.82 20.10
N VAL A 439 -13.48 -9.43 20.42
CA VAL A 439 -12.41 -9.70 19.45
C VAL A 439 -12.83 -10.75 18.40
N LEU A 440 -13.66 -11.73 18.79
CA LEU A 440 -14.25 -12.70 17.87
C LEU A 440 -15.28 -12.04 16.93
N MET A 441 -16.15 -11.17 17.46
CA MET A 441 -17.15 -10.44 16.66
C MET A 441 -16.52 -9.44 15.70
N ALA A 442 -15.46 -8.74 16.10
CA ALA A 442 -14.72 -7.83 15.22
C ALA A 442 -14.12 -8.54 13.99
N ARG A 443 -13.64 -9.78 14.16
CA ARG A 443 -13.10 -10.61 13.06
C ARG A 443 -14.15 -11.14 12.08
N LEU A 444 -15.43 -11.12 12.45
CA LEU A 444 -16.55 -11.54 11.59
C LEU A 444 -17.11 -10.39 10.71
N HIS A 445 -16.79 -9.14 11.03
CA HIS A 445 -17.52 -7.97 10.51
C HIS A 445 -16.84 -7.16 9.39
N THR A 446 -15.82 -7.71 8.74
CA THR A 446 -15.19 -7.10 7.54
C THR A 446 -15.89 -7.54 6.26
N ALA A 447 -16.70 -6.64 5.67
CA ALA A 447 -17.67 -6.97 4.64
C ALA A 447 -17.20 -6.70 3.20
N GLN A 448 -17.25 -7.73 2.33
CA GLN A 448 -17.42 -7.59 0.87
C GLN A 448 -18.11 -8.84 0.26
N VAL A 449 -19.42 -9.03 0.47
CA VAL A 449 -20.21 -10.05 -0.27
C VAL A 449 -21.62 -9.50 -0.59
N PRO A 450 -22.00 -9.34 -1.86
CA PRO A 450 -23.39 -9.13 -2.23
C PRO A 450 -24.24 -10.35 -1.84
N ASN A 451 -25.41 -10.12 -1.23
CA ASN A 451 -26.39 -11.15 -0.81
C ASN A 451 -26.01 -12.02 0.41
N ALA A 452 -25.12 -11.59 1.31
CA ALA A 452 -24.81 -12.32 2.55
C ALA A 452 -26.00 -12.43 3.56
N TYR A 453 -27.03 -11.60 3.40
CA TYR A 453 -28.06 -11.36 4.41
C TYR A 453 -29.12 -12.47 4.57
N SER A 454 -29.28 -13.37 3.59
CA SER A 454 -30.54 -14.14 3.46
C SER A 454 -30.62 -15.47 4.23
N ASN A 455 -29.69 -15.79 5.16
CA ASN A 455 -29.63 -17.12 5.79
C ASN A 455 -29.08 -17.18 7.24
N LEU A 456 -29.33 -16.17 8.06
CA LEU A 456 -28.98 -16.22 9.50
C LEU A 456 -29.98 -17.08 10.32
N TYR A 457 -29.91 -18.41 10.17
CA TYR A 457 -30.70 -19.36 10.97
C TYR A 457 -29.90 -19.90 12.17
N GLY A 458 -30.19 -19.47 13.40
CA GLY A 458 -29.58 -20.11 14.57
C GLY A 458 -29.72 -19.49 15.97
N VAL A 459 -30.19 -18.24 16.13
CA VAL A 459 -30.36 -17.62 17.46
C VAL A 459 -31.74 -16.99 17.58
N ARG A 460 -32.47 -17.31 18.65
CA ARG A 460 -33.65 -16.57 19.11
C ARG A 460 -33.61 -16.41 20.62
N ASP A 461 -33.61 -15.15 21.03
CA ASP A 461 -33.83 -14.57 22.36
C ASP A 461 -32.93 -15.05 23.53
N VAL A 462 -32.12 -14.12 24.04
CA VAL A 462 -31.47 -14.23 25.35
C VAL A 462 -32.37 -13.56 26.39
N TYR A 463 -32.79 -14.30 27.41
CA TYR A 463 -33.49 -13.75 28.56
C TYR A 463 -32.60 -13.73 29.80
N THR A 464 -32.45 -12.56 30.42
CA THR A 464 -31.89 -12.39 31.76
C THR A 464 -33.01 -12.28 32.78
N ASP A 465 -32.98 -13.12 33.83
CA ASP A 465 -33.72 -12.80 35.05
C ASP A 465 -32.95 -11.80 35.93
N SER A 466 -33.55 -11.38 37.05
CA SER A 466 -33.00 -10.40 38.01
C SER A 466 -31.69 -10.81 38.71
N SER A 467 -31.14 -11.99 38.40
CA SER A 467 -29.96 -12.61 39.00
C SER A 467 -28.78 -12.75 38.03
N ALA A 468 -28.92 -12.29 36.78
CA ALA A 468 -27.85 -12.22 35.77
C ALA A 468 -27.05 -13.52 35.56
N SER A 469 -27.75 -14.65 35.36
CA SER A 469 -27.18 -15.94 34.96
C SER A 469 -27.87 -16.47 33.70
N VAL A 470 -27.11 -17.12 32.81
CA VAL A 470 -27.57 -17.59 31.49
C VAL A 470 -27.51 -19.12 31.42
N TYR A 471 -28.53 -19.74 30.83
CA TYR A 471 -28.60 -21.19 30.58
C TYR A 471 -28.78 -21.47 29.08
N LEU A 472 -28.19 -22.56 28.59
CA LEU A 472 -28.31 -23.04 27.21
C LEU A 472 -29.09 -24.37 27.17
N TRP A 473 -29.83 -24.62 26.08
CA TRP A 473 -30.58 -25.85 25.87
C TRP A 473 -30.47 -26.35 24.42
N LEU A 474 -30.49 -27.67 24.23
CA LEU A 474 -30.33 -28.33 22.93
C LEU A 474 -31.60 -29.13 22.55
N PRO A 475 -31.85 -29.36 21.24
CA PRO A 475 -33.21 -29.35 20.70
C PRO A 475 -33.98 -30.69 20.79
N ARG A 476 -35.28 -30.62 20.47
CA ARG A 476 -36.07 -31.79 20.03
C ARG A 476 -36.54 -31.63 18.58
N VAL A 477 -36.73 -32.79 17.95
CA VAL A 477 -36.85 -33.01 16.49
C VAL A 477 -38.32 -33.02 16.02
N ASN A 478 -38.52 -32.87 14.70
CA ASN A 478 -39.74 -33.02 13.89
C ASN A 478 -40.65 -31.77 13.71
N MET A 479 -40.71 -31.24 12.48
CA MET A 479 -41.68 -31.68 11.46
C MET A 479 -41.26 -31.19 10.04
N PRO A 480 -41.81 -31.75 8.94
CA PRO A 480 -41.28 -31.55 7.58
C PRO A 480 -41.90 -30.36 6.82
N LEU A 481 -41.18 -29.90 5.80
CA LEU A 481 -41.67 -29.03 4.73
C LEU A 481 -42.44 -29.86 3.69
N THR A 482 -43.68 -29.45 3.40
CA THR A 482 -44.41 -29.78 2.16
C THR A 482 -45.21 -28.57 1.72
N ASP A 483 -45.22 -28.32 0.41
CA ASP A 483 -46.08 -27.41 -0.34
C ASP A 483 -46.03 -25.91 0.01
N ILE A 484 -45.37 -25.15 -0.87
CA ILE A 484 -45.94 -23.96 -1.54
C ILE A 484 -45.18 -23.78 -2.86
N GLU A 485 -45.92 -23.58 -3.95
CA GLU A 485 -45.38 -23.22 -5.27
C GLU A 485 -45.52 -21.70 -5.50
N ASP A 486 -44.67 -21.17 -6.37
CA ASP A 486 -44.61 -19.77 -6.88
C ASP A 486 -44.00 -18.70 -5.93
N PRO A 487 -43.04 -17.85 -6.39
CA PRO A 487 -42.21 -17.04 -5.49
C PRO A 487 -42.59 -15.54 -5.46
N SER A 488 -43.43 -15.12 -4.51
CA SER A 488 -43.75 -13.69 -4.31
C SER A 488 -43.85 -13.23 -2.85
N SER A 489 -43.33 -14.00 -1.88
CA SER A 489 -43.43 -13.67 -0.45
C SER A 489 -42.23 -14.14 0.37
N VAL A 490 -41.11 -13.41 0.30
CA VAL A 490 -40.15 -13.36 1.40
C VAL A 490 -40.55 -12.16 2.26
N LYS A 491 -40.97 -12.42 3.50
CA LYS A 491 -41.21 -11.39 4.51
C LYS A 491 -40.03 -11.38 5.46
N ASP A 492 -39.17 -10.37 5.36
CA ASP A 492 -38.17 -10.14 6.39
C ASP A 492 -38.85 -9.58 7.65
N TYR A 493 -38.87 -10.41 8.69
CA TYR A 493 -39.16 -10.00 10.06
C TYR A 493 -37.86 -10.12 10.86
N ASP A 494 -37.12 -9.01 10.93
CA ASP A 494 -36.16 -8.77 11.99
C ASP A 494 -36.89 -8.84 13.35
N ASN A 495 -36.33 -9.62 14.27
CA ASN A 495 -36.89 -9.87 15.60
C ASN A 495 -35.99 -9.29 16.71
N SER A 496 -35.08 -8.36 16.37
CA SER A 496 -34.15 -7.70 17.30
C SER A 496 -34.62 -6.31 17.75
N GLY A 497 -35.48 -5.65 16.97
CA GLY A 497 -36.14 -4.41 17.38
C GLY A 497 -35.30 -3.13 17.26
N LEU A 498 -34.18 -3.16 16.51
CA LEU A 498 -33.40 -1.97 16.16
C LEU A 498 -33.02 -2.00 14.67
N PRO A 499 -33.26 -0.93 13.88
CA PRO A 499 -33.07 -0.98 12.44
C PRO A 499 -31.59 -0.96 12.03
N GLU A 500 -31.32 -1.56 10.87
CA GLU A 500 -29.97 -1.67 10.31
C GLU A 500 -29.27 -0.32 10.09
N ARG A 501 -27.97 -0.32 10.34
CA ARG A 501 -27.07 0.80 10.11
C ARG A 501 -26.71 0.89 8.62
N ILE A 502 -27.65 1.33 7.79
CA ILE A 502 -27.36 1.64 6.37
C ILE A 502 -26.28 2.73 6.34
N THR A 503 -25.18 2.47 5.63
CA THR A 503 -24.13 3.47 5.35
C THR A 503 -24.07 3.66 3.84
N ALA A 504 -24.37 4.86 3.36
CA ALA A 504 -24.35 5.19 1.94
C ALA A 504 -23.15 6.11 1.65
N LYS A 505 -22.15 5.61 0.92
CA LYS A 505 -21.12 6.48 0.34
C LYS A 505 -21.70 7.18 -0.91
N TYR A 506 -21.37 8.47 -1.05
CA TYR A 506 -21.81 9.41 -2.09
C TYR A 506 -23.25 9.97 -2.03
N LEU A 507 -23.33 11.28 -2.27
CA LEU A 507 -24.55 12.07 -2.53
C LEU A 507 -24.33 13.03 -3.73
N SER A 508 -23.85 12.50 -4.87
CA SER A 508 -23.81 13.27 -6.13
C SER A 508 -25.21 13.47 -6.76
N THR A 509 -26.20 12.68 -6.32
CA THR A 509 -27.63 12.82 -6.61
C THR A 509 -28.44 12.57 -5.34
N PRO A 510 -29.50 13.33 -5.04
CA PRO A 510 -30.34 13.12 -3.85
C PRO A 510 -30.89 11.69 -3.74
N VAL A 511 -30.87 11.13 -2.53
CA VAL A 511 -31.34 9.75 -2.26
C VAL A 511 -32.69 9.80 -1.56
N THR A 512 -33.71 9.16 -2.13
CA THR A 512 -35.04 9.07 -1.49
C THR A 512 -35.05 7.99 -0.40
N LEU A 513 -34.98 8.42 0.85
CA LEU A 513 -35.27 7.60 2.02
C LEU A 513 -36.76 7.25 2.06
N LYS A 514 -37.10 6.03 2.48
CA LYS A 514 -38.47 5.54 2.57
C LYS A 514 -38.66 4.58 3.76
N LEU A 515 -39.78 4.75 4.47
CA LEU A 515 -40.32 3.76 5.38
C LEU A 515 -40.81 2.54 4.58
N LEU A 516 -40.20 1.37 4.82
CA LEU A 516 -40.44 0.16 4.02
C LEU A 516 -41.83 -0.44 4.27
N ASN A 517 -42.26 -0.52 5.53
CA ASN A 517 -43.56 -1.03 5.94
C ASN A 517 -44.44 0.12 6.52
N PRO A 518 -45.11 0.92 5.67
CA PRO A 518 -46.00 1.98 6.16
C PRO A 518 -47.27 1.41 6.83
N ASP A 519 -47.71 0.22 6.42
CA ASP A 519 -48.97 -0.41 6.86
C ASP A 519 -48.89 -1.10 8.23
N ASP A 520 -47.70 -1.22 8.83
CA ASP A 520 -47.51 -1.73 10.19
C ASP A 520 -47.87 -0.68 11.27
N TYR A 521 -48.11 0.58 10.85
CA TYR A 521 -48.48 1.70 11.72
C TYR A 521 -49.94 2.12 11.50
N SER A 522 -50.57 2.70 12.53
CA SER A 522 -51.96 3.16 12.42
C SER A 522 -52.12 4.35 11.48
N SER A 523 -53.32 4.55 10.96
CA SER A 523 -53.69 5.72 10.17
C SER A 523 -53.68 7.06 10.93
N SER A 524 -53.33 7.07 12.22
CA SER A 524 -53.04 8.28 13.01
C SER A 524 -51.57 8.44 13.42
N ALA A 525 -50.66 7.62 12.87
CA ALA A 525 -49.23 7.78 13.11
C ALA A 525 -48.69 9.10 12.54
N VAL A 526 -47.80 9.75 13.28
CA VAL A 526 -47.14 11.02 12.91
C VAL A 526 -45.65 10.78 12.71
N TYR A 527 -45.14 11.23 11.57
CA TYR A 527 -43.74 11.07 11.14
C TYR A 527 -42.98 12.39 11.32
N GLN A 528 -41.71 12.35 11.71
CA GLN A 528 -40.81 13.50 11.72
C GLN A 528 -39.37 13.05 11.46
N TRP A 529 -38.78 13.52 10.36
CA TRP A 529 -37.37 13.27 10.06
C TRP A 529 -36.44 14.22 10.80
N GLN A 530 -35.24 13.75 11.13
CA GLN A 530 -34.16 14.50 11.73
C GLN A 530 -32.87 14.31 10.93
N LEU A 531 -32.03 15.33 10.90
CA LEU A 531 -30.63 15.26 10.46
C LEU A 531 -29.73 15.53 11.67
N ASN A 532 -28.80 14.61 11.95
CA ASN A 532 -27.87 14.67 13.08
C ASN A 532 -28.56 14.93 14.45
N GLY A 533 -29.77 14.37 14.63
CA GLY A 533 -30.58 14.49 15.85
C GLY A 533 -31.42 15.77 15.98
N LYS A 534 -31.47 16.62 14.95
CA LYS A 534 -32.32 17.83 14.89
C LYS A 534 -33.42 17.66 13.84
N ASP A 535 -34.66 18.02 14.19
CA ASP A 535 -35.81 17.98 13.28
C ASP A 535 -35.57 18.78 11.98
N ILE A 536 -35.93 18.16 10.85
CA ILE A 536 -35.96 18.79 9.53
C ILE A 536 -37.35 19.40 9.33
N GLU A 537 -37.41 20.72 9.11
CA GLU A 537 -38.68 21.45 9.06
C GLU A 537 -39.58 20.96 7.92
N GLY A 538 -40.83 20.61 8.25
CA GLY A 538 -41.82 20.11 7.29
C GLY A 538 -41.61 18.66 6.82
N ALA A 539 -40.55 17.97 7.23
CA ALA A 539 -40.27 16.60 6.84
C ALA A 539 -41.10 15.58 7.66
N THR A 540 -42.42 15.60 7.44
CA THR A 540 -43.39 14.76 8.18
C THR A 540 -44.05 13.67 7.32
N ALA A 541 -43.39 13.26 6.24
CA ALA A 541 -43.83 12.20 5.35
C ALA A 541 -43.09 10.88 5.61
N GLN A 542 -43.67 9.76 5.17
CA GLN A 542 -43.05 8.42 5.17
C GLN A 542 -41.82 8.30 4.22
N THR A 543 -41.46 9.39 3.53
CA THR A 543 -40.31 9.50 2.63
C THR A 543 -39.59 10.84 2.81
N LEU A 544 -38.30 10.89 2.48
CA LEU A 544 -37.49 12.11 2.48
C LEU A 544 -36.44 12.03 1.36
N GLU A 545 -36.25 13.09 0.57
CA GLU A 545 -35.05 13.22 -0.25
C GLU A 545 -33.88 13.70 0.63
N ALA A 546 -32.97 12.80 0.98
CA ALA A 546 -31.69 13.15 1.59
C ALA A 546 -30.81 13.87 0.57
N LYS A 547 -30.25 15.01 0.99
CA LYS A 547 -29.48 15.95 0.14
C LYS A 547 -28.18 16.41 0.80
N ASP A 548 -28.11 16.31 2.12
CA ASP A 548 -26.99 16.74 2.94
C ASP A 548 -26.31 15.52 3.57
N ILE A 549 -25.02 15.64 3.92
CA ILE A 549 -24.27 14.55 4.54
C ILE A 549 -24.54 14.51 6.05
N GLY A 550 -24.79 13.32 6.60
CA GLY A 550 -25.01 13.10 8.03
C GLY A 550 -25.82 11.85 8.35
N THR A 551 -26.27 11.74 9.60
CA THR A 551 -27.16 10.67 10.09
C THR A 551 -28.61 11.13 10.00
N TYR A 552 -29.44 10.43 9.23
CA TYR A 552 -30.88 10.68 9.19
C TYR A 552 -31.65 9.73 10.13
N THR A 553 -32.63 10.27 10.86
CA THR A 553 -33.50 9.52 11.78
C THR A 553 -34.96 9.87 11.50
N LEU A 554 -35.80 8.87 11.29
CA LEU A 554 -37.26 9.01 11.23
C LEU A 554 -37.86 8.67 12.60
N ASN A 555 -38.41 9.68 13.27
CA ASN A 555 -39.24 9.48 14.46
C ASN A 555 -40.69 9.23 14.03
N ILE A 556 -41.31 8.19 14.60
CA ILE A 556 -42.68 7.77 14.32
C ILE A 556 -43.44 7.71 15.66
N THR A 557 -44.46 8.55 15.80
CA THR A 557 -45.33 8.61 16.98
C THR A 557 -46.68 8.01 16.65
N ASP A 558 -47.05 6.90 17.30
CA ASP A 558 -48.33 6.23 17.08
C ASP A 558 -48.94 5.75 18.40
N GLY A 559 -50.26 5.88 18.56
CA GLY A 559 -50.98 5.55 19.79
C GLY A 559 -50.56 6.30 21.07
N GLY A 560 -49.63 7.25 20.98
CA GLY A 560 -48.97 7.91 22.12
C GLY A 560 -47.58 7.33 22.47
N SER A 561 -47.15 6.27 21.78
CA SER A 561 -45.79 5.74 21.84
C SER A 561 -44.91 6.39 20.76
N VAL A 562 -43.64 6.66 21.07
CA VAL A 562 -42.66 7.16 20.09
C VAL A 562 -41.66 6.04 19.79
N SER A 563 -41.38 5.83 18.52
CA SER A 563 -40.33 4.94 18.00
C SER A 563 -39.38 5.73 17.09
N SER A 564 -38.09 5.41 17.11
CA SER A 564 -37.04 6.17 16.40
C SER A 564 -36.26 5.25 15.48
N TYR A 565 -36.53 5.31 14.18
CA TYR A 565 -35.81 4.58 13.15
C TYR A 565 -34.62 5.38 12.65
N ARG A 566 -33.39 4.87 12.78
CA ARG A 566 -32.24 5.44 12.04
C ARG A 566 -32.23 4.85 10.62
N GLN A 567 -32.20 5.72 9.61
CA GLN A 567 -32.09 5.33 8.21
C GLN A 567 -31.05 6.21 7.52
N ILE A 568 -29.89 5.60 7.25
CA ILE A 568 -28.73 6.14 6.54
C ILE A 568 -27.82 7.08 7.33
N ILE A 569 -26.55 6.67 7.44
CA ILE A 569 -25.39 7.55 7.58
C ILE A 569 -24.83 7.77 6.18
N PHE A 570 -24.73 9.02 5.74
CA PHE A 570 -23.86 9.39 4.62
C PHE A 570 -22.47 9.71 5.18
N SER A 571 -21.43 9.10 4.62
CA SER A 571 -20.04 9.37 5.00
C SER A 571 -19.25 9.92 3.82
N ALA A 572 -18.46 10.96 4.11
CA ALA A 572 -17.49 11.54 3.19
C ALA A 572 -16.17 10.75 3.23
N VAL A 573 -15.43 10.78 2.13
CA VAL A 573 -14.03 10.36 2.04
C VAL A 573 -13.22 11.59 1.67
N TYR A 574 -12.21 11.93 2.48
CA TYR A 574 -11.42 13.16 2.28
C TYR A 574 -9.93 12.89 2.46
N THR A 575 -9.11 13.77 1.88
CA THR A 575 -7.65 13.60 1.84
C THR A 575 -6.98 14.52 2.84
N LEU A 576 -6.08 13.96 3.66
CA LEU A 576 -5.12 14.71 4.46
C LEU A 576 -3.86 14.91 3.61
N ALA A 577 -3.56 16.16 3.28
CA ALA A 577 -2.36 16.54 2.55
C ALA A 577 -1.31 17.16 3.49
N PHE A 578 -0.05 16.78 3.35
CA PHE A 578 1.01 17.11 4.32
C PHE A 578 1.93 18.20 3.80
N ASP A 579 1.76 19.43 4.30
CA ASP A 579 2.58 20.58 3.95
C ASP A 579 3.86 20.62 4.82
N SER A 580 5.04 20.65 4.17
CA SER A 580 6.33 20.62 4.87
C SER A 580 6.62 21.87 5.70
N ASN A 581 5.86 22.96 5.50
CA ASN A 581 6.01 24.24 6.20
C ASN A 581 7.47 24.74 6.18
N GLY A 582 8.07 24.74 4.98
CA GLY A 582 9.48 25.08 4.75
C GLY A 582 10.47 24.01 5.18
N GLY A 583 10.05 22.74 5.28
CA GLY A 583 10.93 21.58 5.30
C GLY A 583 11.26 21.07 3.89
N LYS A 584 12.09 20.03 3.80
CA LYS A 584 12.48 19.32 2.57
C LYS A 584 12.13 17.84 2.66
N GLY A 585 11.91 17.20 1.51
CA GLY A 585 11.46 15.82 1.37
C GLY A 585 10.13 15.77 0.62
N VAL A 586 9.48 14.61 0.65
CA VAL A 586 8.10 14.38 0.20
C VAL A 586 7.41 13.60 1.31
N MET A 587 6.10 13.74 1.47
CA MET A 587 5.30 12.84 2.29
C MET A 587 4.00 12.53 1.54
N PRO A 588 3.58 11.25 1.43
CA PRO A 588 2.36 10.90 0.71
C PRO A 588 1.10 11.31 1.49
N ASP A 589 0.14 11.90 0.76
CA ASP A 589 -1.19 12.20 1.26
C ASP A 589 -1.91 10.93 1.76
N GLN A 590 -2.71 11.06 2.83
CA GLN A 590 -3.46 9.95 3.43
C GLN A 590 -4.97 10.18 3.31
N THR A 591 -5.70 9.16 2.88
CA THR A 591 -7.17 9.22 2.79
C THR A 591 -7.82 8.84 4.13
N LYS A 592 -8.80 9.62 4.59
CA LYS A 592 -9.61 9.35 5.79
C LYS A 592 -11.09 9.20 5.41
N ASN A 593 -11.73 8.15 5.90
CA ASN A 593 -13.19 8.03 5.86
C ASN A 593 -13.80 8.75 7.08
N TYR A 594 -14.89 9.47 6.87
CA TYR A 594 -15.62 10.14 7.96
C TYR A 594 -16.14 9.13 8.99
N GLY A 595 -15.82 9.34 10.26
CA GLY A 595 -16.18 8.48 11.39
C GLY A 595 -15.27 7.26 11.60
N GLU A 596 -14.17 7.12 10.86
CA GLU A 596 -13.17 6.06 11.04
C GLU A 596 -11.85 6.62 11.59
N GLU A 597 -11.13 5.83 12.40
CA GLU A 597 -9.81 6.21 12.92
C GLU A 597 -8.72 6.06 11.85
N LEU A 598 -7.79 7.02 11.77
CA LEU A 598 -6.65 6.96 10.83
C LEU A 598 -5.31 7.11 11.57
N PRO A 599 -4.45 6.08 11.61
CA PRO A 599 -3.06 6.25 12.03
C PRO A 599 -2.28 7.07 10.99
N LEU A 600 -1.60 8.12 11.44
CA LEU A 600 -0.70 8.90 10.59
C LEU A 600 0.55 8.10 10.23
N ASN A 601 1.01 8.29 9.00
CA ASN A 601 2.32 7.83 8.55
C ASN A 601 3.44 8.56 9.31
N PRO A 602 4.65 7.98 9.40
CA PRO A 602 5.83 8.68 9.87
C PRO A 602 6.07 9.98 9.08
N ASN A 603 6.46 11.05 9.75
CA ASN A 603 6.97 12.24 9.08
C ASN A 603 8.27 11.93 8.31
N GLU A 604 8.24 12.11 6.99
CA GLU A 604 9.41 11.98 6.09
C GLU A 604 10.10 13.32 5.80
N TYR A 605 9.51 14.46 6.18
CA TYR A 605 10.16 15.77 6.00
C TYR A 605 11.32 15.99 6.97
N THR A 606 12.30 16.76 6.51
CA THR A 606 13.47 17.21 7.29
C THR A 606 13.60 18.73 7.24
N LYS A 607 14.17 19.34 8.28
CA LYS A 607 14.45 20.78 8.30
C LYS A 607 15.73 21.06 9.11
N THR A 608 16.79 21.46 8.41
CA THR A 608 18.14 21.64 8.99
C THR A 608 18.11 22.60 10.18
N GLY A 609 18.58 22.17 11.36
CA GLY A 609 18.56 22.97 12.58
C GLY A 609 17.23 23.00 13.33
N TYR A 610 16.23 22.23 12.90
CA TYR A 610 14.92 22.11 13.53
C TYR A 610 14.57 20.65 13.82
N THR A 611 13.73 20.44 14.83
CA THR A 611 13.16 19.14 15.20
C THR A 611 11.66 19.15 14.92
N PHE A 612 11.17 18.14 14.20
CA PHE A 612 9.75 17.93 13.97
C PHE A 612 9.02 17.75 15.32
N SER A 613 7.91 18.44 15.51
CA SER A 613 7.16 18.48 16.76
C SER A 613 5.69 18.05 16.64
N GLY A 614 5.22 17.78 15.42
CA GLY A 614 3.85 17.36 15.14
C GLY A 614 3.24 18.04 13.91
N TRP A 615 2.05 17.60 13.54
CA TRP A 615 1.21 18.13 12.47
C TRP A 615 0.21 19.13 13.03
N LYS A 616 0.19 20.35 12.51
CA LYS A 616 -0.77 21.38 12.89
C LYS A 616 -1.87 21.53 11.86
N GLU A 617 -3.12 21.51 12.31
CA GLU A 617 -4.28 21.91 11.53
C GLU A 617 -4.63 23.39 11.83
N LEU A 618 -5.06 24.18 10.83
CA LEU A 618 -5.20 25.64 10.95
C LEU A 618 -6.60 26.13 11.37
N LYS A 619 -7.65 25.39 11.03
CA LYS A 619 -9.07 25.68 11.31
C LYS A 619 -9.41 25.50 12.79
N SER A 620 -8.89 24.43 13.39
CA SER A 620 -8.96 24.11 14.82
C SER A 620 -7.78 24.67 15.63
N GLY A 621 -6.60 24.78 15.00
CA GLY A 621 -5.34 25.07 15.68
C GLY A 621 -4.71 23.88 16.40
N ALA A 622 -5.30 22.68 16.31
CA ALA A 622 -4.83 21.46 16.98
C ALA A 622 -3.47 20.98 16.46
N VAL A 623 -2.75 20.24 17.30
CA VAL A 623 -1.42 19.67 16.99
C VAL A 623 -1.40 18.18 17.33
N TYR A 624 -1.05 17.36 16.34
CA TYR A 624 -0.98 15.90 16.43
C TYR A 624 0.49 15.46 16.42
N PRO A 625 0.97 14.62 17.34
CA PRO A 625 2.35 14.11 17.30
C PRO A 625 2.60 13.23 16.07
N ASP A 626 3.87 12.94 15.80
CA ASP A 626 4.25 11.95 14.78
C ASP A 626 3.53 10.61 15.02
N LYS A 627 2.99 10.00 13.96
CA LYS A 627 2.25 8.71 13.99
C LYS A 627 1.03 8.68 14.91
N ALA A 628 0.40 9.83 15.18
CA ALA A 628 -0.85 9.90 15.95
C ALA A 628 -2.02 9.18 15.23
N THR A 629 -2.92 8.55 15.99
CA THR A 629 -4.21 8.09 15.48
C THR A 629 -5.24 9.22 15.55
N LEU A 630 -5.75 9.63 14.40
CA LEU A 630 -6.75 10.69 14.26
C LEU A 630 -8.16 10.11 14.37
N THR A 631 -8.78 10.31 15.55
CA THR A 631 -10.12 9.81 15.88
C THR A 631 -11.25 10.82 15.57
N GLU A 632 -10.92 12.10 15.43
CA GLU A 632 -11.86 13.17 15.06
C GLU A 632 -11.92 13.41 13.55
N ASP A 633 -12.90 14.20 13.09
CA ASP A 633 -13.10 14.51 11.67
C ASP A 633 -12.94 16.00 11.36
N PHE A 634 -12.17 16.28 10.30
CA PHE A 634 -11.81 17.64 9.89
C PHE A 634 -12.84 18.29 8.96
N THR A 635 -13.58 17.48 8.22
CA THR A 635 -14.63 17.90 7.29
C THR A 635 -15.71 16.84 7.09
N VAL A 636 -16.85 17.29 6.57
CA VAL A 636 -17.99 16.48 6.11
C VAL A 636 -18.13 16.51 4.58
N ILE A 637 -17.22 17.19 3.87
CA ILE A 637 -17.25 17.35 2.42
C ILE A 637 -16.47 16.21 1.76
N ASP A 638 -17.14 15.49 0.87
CA ASP A 638 -16.58 14.39 0.10
C ASP A 638 -15.59 14.90 -0.96
N GLY A 639 -14.40 14.30 -1.03
CA GLY A 639 -13.32 14.71 -1.93
C GLY A 639 -12.57 15.99 -1.52
N GLU A 640 -12.83 16.59 -0.35
CA GLU A 640 -12.05 17.76 0.11
C GLU A 640 -10.61 17.36 0.50
N VAL A 641 -9.66 18.27 0.26
CA VAL A 641 -8.26 18.14 0.68
C VAL A 641 -7.99 19.05 1.88
N VAL A 642 -7.83 18.45 3.05
CA VAL A 642 -7.49 19.13 4.30
C VAL A 642 -5.96 19.16 4.47
N LYS A 643 -5.36 20.34 4.57
CA LYS A 643 -3.92 20.48 4.76
C LYS A 643 -3.50 20.44 6.23
N LEU A 644 -2.58 19.53 6.56
CA LEU A 644 -1.85 19.48 7.83
C LEU A 644 -0.43 20.02 7.62
N TYR A 645 0.00 20.95 8.47
CA TYR A 645 1.27 21.68 8.31
C TYR A 645 2.29 21.20 9.34
N ALA A 646 3.49 20.85 8.91
CA ALA A 646 4.56 20.40 9.80
C ALA A 646 4.93 21.50 10.82
N GLN A 647 4.97 21.17 12.11
CA GLN A 647 5.40 22.07 13.17
C GLN A 647 6.85 21.79 13.55
N TRP A 648 7.67 22.85 13.52
CA TRP A 648 9.11 22.78 13.69
C TRP A 648 9.56 23.56 14.94
N ARG A 649 10.29 22.89 15.84
CA ARG A 649 10.99 23.53 16.97
C ARG A 649 12.44 23.80 16.57
N ALA A 650 12.97 25.00 16.84
CA ALA A 650 14.40 25.27 16.66
C ALA A 650 15.24 24.42 17.63
N ASN A 651 16.34 23.85 17.16
CA ASN A 651 17.21 22.99 17.97
C ASN A 651 17.97 23.82 19.00
N ASN A 652 18.10 23.31 20.23
CA ASN A 652 18.80 23.97 21.32
C ASN A 652 20.10 23.21 21.60
N TYR A 653 21.21 23.93 21.66
CA TYR A 653 22.54 23.38 21.87
C TYR A 653 23.28 24.21 22.93
N ASN A 654 24.43 23.74 23.39
CA ASN A 654 25.26 24.48 24.33
C ASN A 654 26.65 24.74 23.75
N VAL A 655 27.21 25.91 24.05
CA VAL A 655 28.63 26.20 23.87
C VAL A 655 29.34 25.94 25.19
N LYS A 656 30.29 25.02 25.18
CA LYS A 656 31.18 24.73 26.32
C LYS A 656 32.53 25.37 26.08
N PHE A 657 32.86 26.34 26.92
CA PHE A 657 34.18 26.97 26.93
C PHE A 657 35.18 26.06 27.65
N ASP A 658 36.35 25.88 27.04
CA ASP A 658 37.45 25.08 27.54
C ASP A 658 38.70 25.98 27.65
N GLY A 659 39.30 26.05 28.83
CA GLY A 659 40.49 26.87 29.08
C GLY A 659 41.73 26.41 28.31
N ASN A 660 41.69 25.22 27.70
CA ASN A 660 42.79 24.62 26.95
C ASN A 660 44.05 24.51 27.83
N THR A 661 45.10 25.28 27.55
CA THR A 661 46.34 25.33 28.35
C THR A 661 46.32 26.37 29.47
N ALA A 662 45.15 26.95 29.82
CA ALA A 662 45.03 27.95 30.89
C ALA A 662 45.47 27.43 32.27
N ASP A 663 45.98 28.35 33.10
CA ASP A 663 46.47 28.02 34.45
C ASP A 663 45.35 28.09 35.51
N GLY A 664 44.22 28.72 35.19
CA GLY A 664 43.06 28.82 36.07
C GLY A 664 41.86 29.52 35.45
N GLY A 665 40.73 29.48 36.16
CA GLY A 665 39.43 30.03 35.74
C GLY A 665 38.39 28.94 35.45
N ILE A 666 37.14 29.36 35.26
CA ILE A 666 36.01 28.52 34.87
C ILE A 666 34.96 29.38 34.18
N MET A 667 34.23 28.80 33.22
CA MET A 667 33.06 29.40 32.60
C MET A 667 31.89 28.40 32.65
N ALA A 668 30.66 28.92 32.65
CA ALA A 668 29.46 28.10 32.54
C ALA A 668 29.20 27.72 31.06
N ASP A 669 28.50 26.61 30.84
CA ASP A 669 28.03 26.25 29.51
C ASP A 669 26.93 27.24 29.08
N GLN A 670 27.06 27.78 27.87
CA GLN A 670 26.17 28.80 27.32
C GLN A 670 25.11 28.16 26.42
N ALA A 671 23.85 28.20 26.83
CA ALA A 671 22.72 27.76 26.02
C ALA A 671 22.55 28.65 24.77
N MET A 672 22.23 28.02 23.65
CA MET A 672 22.05 28.63 22.33
C MET A 672 20.84 27.98 21.63
N THR A 673 20.10 28.77 20.85
CA THR A 673 18.96 28.30 20.05
C THR A 673 19.28 28.47 18.56
N TYR A 674 18.91 27.48 17.74
CA TYR A 674 19.11 27.55 16.29
C TYR A 674 18.32 28.72 15.69
N ASP A 675 18.93 29.33 14.68
CA ASP A 675 18.57 30.58 14.02
C ASP A 675 18.53 31.85 14.88
N GLU A 676 18.77 31.76 16.19
CA GLU A 676 19.03 32.91 17.05
C GLU A 676 20.55 33.24 17.10
N ALA A 677 20.88 34.53 17.24
CA ALA A 677 22.26 35.02 17.20
C ALA A 677 22.64 35.72 18.51
N ALA A 678 23.62 35.18 19.23
CA ALA A 678 24.03 35.63 20.56
C ALA A 678 25.56 35.86 20.64
N SER A 679 25.98 36.74 21.54
CA SER A 679 27.41 36.92 21.85
C SER A 679 27.93 35.79 22.72
N LEU A 680 29.12 35.27 22.40
CA LEU A 680 29.87 34.40 23.30
C LEU A 680 30.14 35.10 24.64
N ALA A 681 30.10 34.35 25.75
CA ALA A 681 30.50 34.87 27.05
C ALA A 681 32.00 35.30 27.04
N SER A 682 32.31 36.42 27.68
CA SER A 682 33.69 36.92 27.77
C SER A 682 34.60 35.97 28.56
N ASN A 683 35.81 35.76 28.05
CA ASN A 683 36.79 34.87 28.64
C ASN A 683 37.04 35.16 30.13
N SER A 684 36.85 34.13 30.96
CA SER A 684 37.12 34.16 32.40
C SER A 684 38.27 33.23 32.81
N TYR A 685 39.01 32.66 31.85
CA TYR A 685 40.25 31.94 32.08
C TYR A 685 41.47 32.87 32.11
N THR A 686 42.52 32.44 32.79
CA THR A 686 43.79 33.15 32.90
C THR A 686 44.97 32.24 32.57
N LYS A 687 46.00 32.80 31.92
CA LYS A 687 47.29 32.14 31.71
C LYS A 687 48.44 33.10 31.97
N THR A 688 49.33 32.72 32.87
CA THR A 688 50.42 33.53 33.39
C THR A 688 51.44 33.80 32.30
N GLY A 689 51.68 35.07 31.94
CA GLY A 689 52.63 35.43 30.89
C GLY A 689 52.13 35.27 29.45
N TYR A 690 50.86 34.92 29.25
CA TYR A 690 50.22 34.83 27.93
C TYR A 690 49.07 35.84 27.80
N THR A 691 48.69 36.18 26.57
CA THR A 691 47.50 36.97 26.21
C THR A 691 46.47 36.05 25.56
N PHE A 692 45.22 36.11 26.00
CA PHE A 692 44.09 35.47 25.31
C PHE A 692 43.91 36.10 23.92
N THR A 693 43.81 35.27 22.88
CA THR A 693 43.68 35.74 21.48
C THR A 693 42.33 35.46 20.86
N GLY A 694 41.50 34.61 21.49
CA GLY A 694 40.20 34.20 20.98
C GLY A 694 39.90 32.75 21.33
N TRP A 695 38.72 32.32 20.89
CA TRP A 695 38.24 30.95 20.94
C TRP A 695 38.55 30.21 19.63
N ASN A 696 38.66 28.88 19.66
CA ASN A 696 38.76 28.05 18.46
C ASN A 696 37.99 26.73 18.63
N THR A 697 37.43 26.16 17.56
CA THR A 697 36.74 24.84 17.64
C THR A 697 37.69 23.66 17.90
N GLN A 698 39.01 23.86 17.80
CA GLN A 698 40.04 22.85 18.07
C GLN A 698 41.11 23.40 19.03
N GLY A 699 41.63 22.53 19.91
CA GLY A 699 42.59 22.92 20.96
C GLY A 699 43.96 23.36 20.43
N ASP A 700 44.37 22.87 19.26
CA ASP A 700 45.59 23.27 18.54
C ASP A 700 45.45 24.57 17.74
N GLY A 701 44.23 25.12 17.63
CA GLY A 701 43.94 26.35 16.89
C GLY A 701 43.74 26.17 15.39
N SER A 702 43.69 24.94 14.87
CA SER A 702 43.50 24.68 13.42
C SER A 702 42.05 24.70 12.93
N GLY A 703 41.09 24.85 13.86
CA GLY A 703 39.66 24.98 13.57
C GLY A 703 39.20 26.42 13.35
N THR A 704 37.88 26.65 13.40
CA THR A 704 37.30 27.99 13.22
C THR A 704 37.56 28.84 14.47
N ALA A 705 38.12 30.03 14.27
CA ALA A 705 38.41 30.99 15.34
C ALA A 705 37.27 32.01 15.53
N TYR A 706 37.03 32.43 16.78
CA TYR A 706 36.07 33.47 17.16
C TYR A 706 36.68 34.43 18.19
N GLY A 707 36.32 35.71 18.13
CA GLY A 707 36.76 36.74 19.08
C GLY A 707 36.09 36.64 20.46
N ASP A 708 36.65 37.36 21.44
CA ASP A 708 36.01 37.52 22.74
C ASP A 708 34.73 38.35 22.62
N GLY A 709 33.62 37.87 23.18
CA GLY A 709 32.31 38.52 23.02
C GLY A 709 31.67 38.44 21.63
N GLU A 710 32.26 37.69 20.68
CA GLU A 710 31.80 37.67 19.29
C GLU A 710 30.34 37.18 19.15
N LYS A 711 29.57 37.83 18.29
CA LYS A 711 28.17 37.47 18.01
C LYS A 711 28.08 36.35 16.98
N VAL A 712 27.89 35.13 17.46
CA VAL A 712 27.81 33.90 16.69
C VAL A 712 26.36 33.44 16.47
N LYS A 713 26.15 32.53 15.52
CA LYS A 713 24.85 31.91 15.18
C LYS A 713 25.08 30.53 14.55
N ASN A 714 24.16 29.59 14.77
CA ASN A 714 24.09 28.26 14.12
C ASN A 714 25.42 27.47 14.16
N LEU A 715 26.07 27.38 15.32
CA LEU A 715 27.35 26.66 15.49
C LEU A 715 27.24 25.14 15.34
N THR A 716 26.02 24.60 15.49
CA THR A 716 25.64 23.23 15.09
C THR A 716 24.19 23.24 14.60
N THR A 717 23.77 22.19 13.91
CA THR A 717 22.40 21.90 13.50
C THR A 717 21.71 20.84 14.37
N ALA A 718 22.43 20.17 15.28
CA ALA A 718 21.88 19.07 16.10
C ALA A 718 21.20 19.58 17.39
N ASP A 719 20.12 18.92 17.80
CA ASP A 719 19.45 19.20 19.08
C ASP A 719 20.20 18.52 20.24
N GLY A 720 20.44 19.26 21.32
CA GLY A 720 21.13 18.80 22.52
C GLY A 720 22.66 18.72 22.45
N GLU A 721 23.30 19.06 21.32
CA GLU A 721 24.76 18.97 21.18
C GLU A 721 25.52 20.02 22.05
N VAL A 722 26.77 19.69 22.40
CA VAL A 722 27.69 20.56 23.14
C VAL A 722 28.89 20.91 22.27
N VAL A 723 28.84 22.08 21.63
CA VAL A 723 29.95 22.64 20.83
C VAL A 723 31.05 23.11 21.78
N LYS A 724 32.27 22.57 21.64
CA LYS A 724 33.41 23.01 22.45
C LYS A 724 34.18 24.15 21.79
N LEU A 725 34.55 25.15 22.57
CA LEU A 725 35.40 26.25 22.18
C LEU A 725 36.62 26.34 23.09
N TYR A 726 37.81 26.15 22.53
CA TYR A 726 39.09 26.13 23.21
C TYR A 726 39.73 27.51 23.23
N ALA A 727 40.21 27.95 24.39
CA ALA A 727 40.93 29.20 24.53
C ALA A 727 42.29 29.14 23.82
N GLN A 728 42.59 30.15 23.01
CA GLN A 728 43.87 30.29 22.31
C GLN A 728 44.74 31.38 22.93
N TRP A 729 46.01 31.05 23.17
CA TRP A 729 46.92 31.81 24.02
C TRP A 729 48.20 32.17 23.26
N ARG A 730 48.56 33.46 23.24
CA ARG A 730 49.82 33.95 22.67
C ARG A 730 50.77 34.38 23.78
N ALA A 731 51.96 33.80 23.81
CA ALA A 731 53.03 34.20 24.73
C ALA A 731 53.32 35.71 24.66
N ASN A 732 53.44 36.36 25.82
CA ASN A 732 53.78 37.77 25.90
C ASN A 732 55.28 37.97 25.60
N LYS A 733 55.63 39.13 25.06
CA LYS A 733 57.01 39.52 24.80
C LYS A 733 57.40 40.68 25.70
N TYR A 734 58.63 40.64 26.21
CA TYR A 734 59.17 41.64 27.12
C TYR A 734 60.64 41.91 26.78
N SER A 735 61.11 43.13 27.02
CA SER A 735 62.50 43.54 26.79
C SER A 735 63.24 43.63 28.11
N ILE A 736 64.31 42.85 28.28
CA ILE A 736 65.26 43.04 29.38
C ILE A 736 66.20 44.17 28.99
N GLN A 737 66.19 45.25 29.77
CA GLN A 737 67.09 46.40 29.64
C GLN A 737 68.16 46.32 30.72
N PHE A 738 69.41 46.59 30.36
CA PHE A 738 70.57 46.44 31.26
C PHE A 738 71.15 47.81 31.60
N ASP A 739 70.80 48.34 32.77
CA ASP A 739 71.38 49.58 33.30
C ASP A 739 72.80 49.31 33.84
N GLY A 740 73.78 50.08 33.35
CA GLY A 740 75.16 50.02 33.80
C GLY A 740 75.42 50.75 35.13
N ASN A 741 74.42 51.49 35.65
CA ASN A 741 74.52 52.31 36.85
C ASN A 741 75.73 53.27 36.78
N THR A 742 76.73 53.13 37.65
CA THR A 742 77.94 53.98 37.67
C THR A 742 79.13 53.35 36.94
N ALA A 743 78.92 52.53 35.91
CA ALA A 743 80.00 51.90 35.16
C ALA A 743 80.80 52.90 34.29
N ASP A 744 82.13 52.84 34.35
CA ASP A 744 83.04 53.72 33.60
C ASP A 744 83.06 53.47 32.06
N GLY A 745 82.31 52.48 31.56
CA GLY A 745 82.13 52.26 30.13
C GLY A 745 81.48 50.93 29.75
N GLY A 746 80.91 50.88 28.54
CA GLY A 746 80.21 49.72 27.99
C GLY A 746 78.70 49.94 27.86
N SER A 747 78.06 49.16 26.99
CA SER A 747 76.61 49.18 26.77
C SER A 747 76.13 47.82 26.25
N MET A 748 75.03 47.30 26.77
CA MET A 748 74.38 46.09 26.29
C MET A 748 73.05 46.46 25.62
N ALA A 749 72.74 45.83 24.49
CA ALA A 749 71.47 46.07 23.79
C ALA A 749 70.31 45.33 24.45
N ASP A 750 69.11 45.92 24.40
CA ASP A 750 67.87 45.34 24.89
C ASP A 750 67.65 43.91 24.36
N GLN A 751 67.41 42.97 25.27
CA GLN A 751 67.12 41.58 24.91
C GLN A 751 65.61 41.35 24.85
N ALA A 752 65.09 41.18 23.64
CA ALA A 752 63.69 40.85 23.39
C ALA A 752 63.42 39.37 23.70
N MET A 753 62.81 39.11 24.85
CA MET A 753 62.38 37.80 25.31
C MET A 753 60.93 37.52 24.91
N THR A 754 60.62 36.23 24.75
CA THR A 754 59.25 35.72 24.75
C THR A 754 59.08 34.93 26.05
N TYR A 755 57.89 34.98 26.65
CA TYR A 755 57.57 34.18 27.84
C TYR A 755 57.26 32.74 27.41
N ASP A 756 58.14 31.79 27.75
CA ASP A 756 57.99 30.35 27.51
C ASP A 756 57.42 29.61 28.74
#